data_AF-A0A318S3T8-F1
#
_entry.id   AF-A0A318S3T8-F1
#
_cell.length_a   1.000
_cell.length_b   1.000
_cell.length_c   1.000
_cell.angle_alpha   90.00
_cell.angle_beta   90.00
_cell.angle_gamma   90.00
#
_symmetry.space_group_name_H-M   'P 1'
#
loop_
_entity.id
_entity.type
_entity.pdbx_description
1 polymer ?
#
loop_
_entity_poly.entity_id
_entity_poly.type
_entity_poly.pdbx_seq_one_letter_code
_entity_poly.pdbx_strand_id
1 'polypeptide(L)'
;MHSPKNKRVLWPLTFAVTTLLASCGGPRLPSPNDGLVTLTLRAPFAARDASGVRPQGLPTDAGGASAVRDVRVRVFTSDGSLVKFDAQRHADPNGTVDHLDLTPSAASANVGLAPGSYTFQAAGASDSANGVLLAFGRLERQSVTANGAVTLKLQTLIGDGAVALTSALPMNAVVPGQTFDVLLSVKTPDANGARYTVPLDDFQVEYALDANLGHVKASGKLGARVTAAATPSGATFTLGATVTGLGAADAETAASKTFGATFALPFLSGTGVKVDFDAPDLGVDTPQVAGGSVLVSGSSFDDVGLSRLEVFDGPVLVASTDDAAGAAKVTFDVDDAGHLTNRWSAAWTNPESGAHALTVIATDTSGSETRREVGATIGGASGGGSGGGSSGSVSPAPDYSASVGNVISASGGGTLATVGADGAKYTLTFPPNALAEDTQITMTPLASIGGLPFGGPLAGAVKLEPDGLQLYQYATLTISPAAPLAAGEISPFSFRGPGVDLDVPALGADTTLQRYTLKLSHFSGYGVASGTDAERAALAARAAQYGTEAVASEIRDLLNRERLAALADQPGDPQFREKLDALMNRMYDENVAPYLADASSNCTIGRSLVPSFLNFVRQAELIGGGHDAQEQAAMDAVRGSVQACLREQTQPCVTPTLTALLELTRTVRQAALLGVSDEGAMGASTCGWKGKLERDVHTTWNKHENNWTETLQRDQSLEIELTLPTASEMIDILAGRGTHANQTFASYSSHHELNVSVSGPEEDRDWTGRIICSETYTRFQGDKSVEEGESHESAGGAVQFRDGKWIVNFGGPTIFTQDTRTLSIIESYPCHTAQDVNSVQTTARPSSEGVGLYAEVSGDANTTALHGTSKGPEDGGDTTDVVTYDLTLLRR
;
A
#
# COMPACT_ATOMS: atom_id res chain seq x y z
N MET A 1 63.29 66.88 -28.32
CA MET A 1 64.20 67.58 -29.26
C MET A 1 64.97 66.54 -30.06
N HIS A 2 64.84 66.59 -31.39
CA HIS A 2 65.76 66.07 -32.40
C HIS A 2 66.20 64.58 -32.37
N SER A 3 65.52 63.77 -33.20
CA SER A 3 66.18 62.87 -34.18
C SER A 3 67.32 63.63 -34.89
N PRO A 4 68.44 63.05 -35.44
CA PRO A 4 68.37 61.95 -36.41
C PRO A 4 69.68 61.18 -36.81
N LYS A 5 69.55 60.39 -37.90
CA LYS A 5 70.51 60.12 -39.01
C LYS A 5 71.47 58.92 -38.97
N ASN A 6 71.03 57.86 -39.66
CA ASN A 6 71.63 57.22 -40.85
C ASN A 6 73.06 57.61 -41.29
N LYS A 7 73.89 56.59 -41.60
CA LYS A 7 74.70 56.42 -42.84
C LYS A 7 75.44 55.05 -42.83
N ARG A 8 75.16 54.16 -43.79
CA ARG A 8 75.94 53.85 -45.03
C ARG A 8 77.31 53.19 -44.76
N VAL A 9 77.43 51.87 -44.94
CA VAL A 9 77.84 51.13 -46.16
C VAL A 9 79.35 51.21 -46.43
N LEU A 10 80.05 50.07 -46.39
CA LEU A 10 81.12 49.70 -47.33
C LEU A 10 81.49 48.20 -47.24
N TRP A 11 81.32 47.53 -48.38
CA TRP A 11 81.79 46.20 -48.81
C TRP A 11 83.32 46.21 -49.04
N PRO A 12 84.05 45.06 -49.08
CA PRO A 12 84.14 44.28 -50.33
C PRO A 12 84.43 42.74 -50.25
N LEU A 13 84.05 42.07 -51.35
CA LEU A 13 84.68 40.95 -52.10
C LEU A 13 85.14 39.69 -51.32
N THR A 14 84.90 38.45 -51.76
CA THR A 14 85.37 37.88 -53.04
C THR A 14 84.73 36.51 -53.37
N PHE A 15 84.59 36.23 -54.68
CA PHE A 15 84.18 34.99 -55.39
C PHE A 15 84.89 33.70 -54.92
N ALA A 16 84.22 32.57 -54.64
CA ALA A 16 83.58 31.55 -55.51
C ALA A 16 84.53 30.41 -55.98
N VAL A 17 84.22 29.15 -55.63
CA VAL A 17 84.16 27.93 -56.50
C VAL A 17 83.62 26.72 -55.69
N THR A 18 82.57 26.12 -56.27
CA THR A 18 81.91 24.78 -56.19
C THR A 18 82.71 23.57 -55.66
N THR A 19 82.18 22.44 -55.12
CA THR A 19 80.85 21.76 -55.03
C THR A 19 81.05 20.54 -54.10
N LEU A 20 80.07 20.14 -53.27
CA LEU A 20 79.78 18.73 -52.92
C LEU A 20 78.48 18.60 -52.10
N LEU A 21 77.70 17.58 -52.41
CA LEU A 21 76.37 17.27 -51.86
C LEU A 21 76.41 16.84 -50.38
N ALA A 22 75.23 16.95 -49.77
CA ALA A 22 74.70 16.22 -48.61
C ALA A 22 74.68 16.96 -47.26
N SER A 23 73.45 17.22 -46.81
CA SER A 23 72.97 17.02 -45.44
C SER A 23 73.71 17.73 -44.30
N CYS A 24 73.16 18.85 -43.82
CA CYS A 24 72.71 19.06 -42.42
C CYS A 24 72.53 20.56 -42.12
N GLY A 25 71.32 20.91 -41.66
CA GLY A 25 71.06 22.00 -40.71
C GLY A 25 71.46 23.43 -41.10
N GLY A 26 70.70 24.08 -41.97
CA GLY A 26 70.67 25.55 -42.01
C GLY A 26 70.05 26.13 -40.73
N PRO A 27 70.50 27.31 -40.25
CA PRO A 27 69.99 27.92 -39.04
C PRO A 27 68.51 28.27 -39.21
N ARG A 28 67.67 27.69 -38.33
CA ARG A 28 66.24 27.98 -38.27
C ARG A 28 66.03 29.47 -38.00
N LEU A 29 65.12 30.09 -38.75
CA LEU A 29 64.40 31.28 -38.28
C LEU A 29 63.87 30.98 -36.87
N PRO A 30 64.02 31.87 -35.87
CA PRO A 30 63.46 31.62 -34.55
C PRO A 30 61.96 31.33 -34.72
N SER A 31 61.56 30.13 -34.34
CA SER A 31 60.16 29.74 -34.29
C SER A 31 59.47 30.62 -33.23
N PRO A 32 58.17 30.94 -33.35
CA PRO A 32 57.42 31.70 -32.34
C PRO A 32 57.48 31.13 -30.90
N ASN A 33 58.07 29.95 -30.73
CA ASN A 33 58.14 29.18 -29.50
C ASN A 33 59.48 29.29 -28.74
N ASP A 34 60.47 30.04 -29.22
CA ASP A 34 61.74 30.22 -28.48
C ASP A 34 61.52 31.17 -27.29
N GLY A 35 61.34 30.60 -26.10
CA GLY A 35 61.20 31.32 -24.84
C GLY A 35 59.85 31.16 -24.14
N LEU A 36 58.92 30.37 -24.68
CA LEU A 36 57.66 30.04 -23.99
C LEU A 36 57.86 28.97 -22.91
N VAL A 37 57.12 29.12 -21.83
CA VAL A 37 57.06 28.23 -20.68
C VAL A 37 55.71 27.53 -20.68
N THR A 38 55.70 26.22 -20.44
CA THR A 38 54.46 25.43 -20.37
C THR A 38 53.86 25.52 -18.97
N LEU A 39 52.64 26.05 -18.89
CA LEU A 39 51.85 26.10 -17.67
C LEU A 39 50.63 25.18 -17.79
N THR A 40 50.45 24.29 -16.82
CA THR A 40 49.24 23.46 -16.73
C THR A 40 48.18 24.19 -15.90
N LEU A 41 47.08 24.59 -16.53
CA LEU A 41 45.90 25.10 -15.86
C LEU A 41 45.03 23.93 -15.39
N ARG A 42 44.54 24.00 -14.14
CA ARG A 42 43.65 22.99 -13.56
C ARG A 42 42.38 23.65 -13.05
N ALA A 43 41.23 23.24 -13.57
CA ALA A 43 39.94 23.63 -13.02
C ALA A 43 39.62 22.79 -11.76
N PRO A 44 38.93 23.37 -10.76
CA PRO A 44 38.60 22.68 -9.52
C PRO A 44 37.36 21.78 -9.67
N PHE A 45 37.27 21.00 -10.75
CA PHE A 45 36.25 19.96 -10.86
C PHE A 45 36.57 18.86 -9.85
N ALA A 46 35.59 18.51 -9.03
CA ALA A 46 35.77 17.54 -7.96
C ALA A 46 36.18 16.17 -8.53
N ALA A 47 37.43 15.76 -8.32
CA ALA A 47 37.78 14.35 -8.32
C ALA A 47 37.41 13.79 -6.95
N ARG A 48 36.58 12.75 -6.89
CA ARG A 48 36.45 11.95 -5.66
C ARG A 48 37.83 11.38 -5.36
N ASP A 49 38.44 11.77 -4.24
CA ASP A 49 39.53 10.96 -3.72
C ASP A 49 38.96 9.66 -3.13
N ALA A 50 39.78 8.62 -3.03
CA ALA A 50 39.39 7.32 -2.48
C ALA A 50 39.03 7.39 -0.97
N SER A 51 39.25 8.55 -0.34
CA SER A 51 38.92 8.88 1.06
C SER A 51 37.58 9.61 1.22
N GLY A 52 36.88 9.94 0.13
CA GLY A 52 35.57 10.62 0.18
C GLY A 52 35.63 12.12 0.52
N VAL A 53 36.80 12.76 0.53
CA VAL A 53 36.94 14.19 0.83
C VAL A 53 36.76 15.01 -0.45
N ARG A 54 35.91 16.03 -0.38
CA ARG A 54 35.58 16.91 -1.52
C ARG A 54 36.37 18.23 -1.42
N PRO A 55 37.11 18.66 -2.45
CA PRO A 55 37.60 20.03 -2.51
C PRO A 55 36.42 21.00 -2.66
N GLN A 56 36.40 22.01 -1.81
CA GLN A 56 35.34 23.01 -1.69
C GLN A 56 35.50 24.12 -2.77
N GLY A 57 34.38 24.63 -3.30
CA GLY A 57 34.37 25.90 -4.07
C GLY A 57 33.43 25.97 -5.27
N LEU A 58 32.94 24.85 -5.79
CA LEU A 58 31.92 24.84 -6.85
C LEU A 58 30.56 24.38 -6.29
N PRO A 59 29.44 24.93 -6.79
CA PRO A 59 28.13 24.43 -6.44
C PRO A 59 27.97 22.98 -6.92
N THR A 60 27.30 22.16 -6.12
CA THR A 60 27.01 20.76 -6.45
C THR A 60 25.53 20.47 -6.43
N ASP A 61 25.11 19.49 -7.22
CA ASP A 61 23.78 18.89 -7.13
C ASP A 61 23.64 17.98 -5.89
N ALA A 62 22.43 17.46 -5.66
CA ALA A 62 22.14 16.56 -4.54
C ALA A 62 22.96 15.25 -4.58
N GLY A 63 23.36 14.79 -5.77
CA GLY A 63 24.26 13.64 -5.95
C GLY A 63 25.74 13.97 -5.69
N GLY A 64 26.05 15.25 -5.48
CA GLY A 64 27.38 15.76 -5.23
C GLY A 64 28.25 15.96 -6.46
N ALA A 65 27.69 15.88 -7.66
CA ALA A 65 28.40 16.27 -8.87
C ALA A 65 28.40 17.80 -9.00
N SER A 66 29.43 18.36 -9.63
CA SER A 66 29.49 19.80 -9.85
C SER A 66 28.37 20.26 -10.77
N ALA A 67 27.69 21.34 -10.38
CA ALA A 67 26.71 22.03 -11.22
C ALA A 67 27.39 22.85 -12.34
N VAL A 68 28.67 23.19 -12.17
CA VAL A 68 29.49 23.81 -13.22
C VAL A 68 29.96 22.72 -14.18
N ARG A 69 29.65 22.88 -15.47
CA ARG A 69 30.00 21.91 -16.53
C ARG A 69 31.06 22.45 -17.49
N ASP A 70 31.27 23.75 -17.48
CA ASP A 70 32.28 24.42 -18.28
C ASP A 70 32.97 25.51 -17.46
N VAL A 71 34.29 25.55 -17.50
CA VAL A 71 35.11 26.63 -16.93
C VAL A 71 35.89 27.28 -18.05
N ARG A 72 35.40 28.44 -18.48
CA ARG A 72 36.06 29.28 -19.47
C ARG A 72 37.13 30.13 -18.83
N VAL A 73 38.36 30.01 -19.32
CA VAL A 73 39.54 30.69 -18.79
C VAL A 73 40.03 31.72 -19.79
N ARG A 74 40.11 32.99 -19.36
CA ARG A 74 40.78 34.07 -20.08
C ARG A 74 42.06 34.49 -19.35
N VAL A 75 43.12 34.71 -20.12
CA VAL A 75 44.44 35.07 -19.59
C VAL A 75 44.75 36.50 -19.99
N PHE A 76 45.10 37.33 -19.00
CA PHE A 76 45.44 38.72 -19.22
C PHE A 76 46.90 38.97 -18.81
N THR A 77 47.61 39.78 -19.57
CA THR A 77 48.93 40.30 -19.18
C THR A 77 48.80 41.34 -18.06
N SER A 78 49.93 41.71 -17.45
CA SER A 78 49.97 42.68 -16.35
C SER A 78 49.44 44.08 -16.69
N ASP A 79 49.39 44.44 -17.97
CA ASP A 79 48.81 45.68 -18.49
C ASP A 79 47.29 45.58 -18.77
N GLY A 80 46.69 44.41 -18.53
CA GLY A 80 45.27 44.15 -18.75
C GLY A 80 44.91 43.70 -20.18
N SER A 81 45.89 43.55 -21.07
CA SER A 81 45.64 43.06 -22.44
C SER A 81 45.29 41.56 -22.45
N LEU A 82 44.29 41.18 -23.25
CA LEU A 82 43.88 39.77 -23.40
C LEU A 82 44.93 38.99 -24.22
N VAL A 83 45.41 37.88 -23.68
CA VAL A 83 46.31 36.96 -24.38
C VAL A 83 45.52 36.13 -25.38
N LYS A 84 46.00 36.11 -26.63
CA LYS A 84 45.48 35.22 -27.68
C LYS A 84 46.42 34.04 -27.89
N PHE A 85 45.85 32.94 -28.35
CA PHE A 85 46.53 31.67 -28.53
C PHE A 85 46.41 31.17 -29.97
N ASP A 86 47.45 30.47 -30.43
CA ASP A 86 47.43 29.67 -31.65
C ASP A 86 46.64 28.36 -31.47
N ALA A 87 46.54 27.55 -32.53
CA ALA A 87 45.85 26.26 -32.48
C ALA A 87 46.51 25.23 -31.53
N GLN A 88 47.77 25.46 -31.14
CA GLN A 88 48.53 24.64 -30.20
C GLN A 88 48.49 25.17 -28.75
N ARG A 89 47.71 26.23 -28.48
CA ARG A 89 47.60 26.91 -27.17
C ARG A 89 48.89 27.61 -26.73
N HIS A 90 49.73 28.03 -27.66
CA HIS A 90 50.84 28.94 -27.39
C HIS A 90 50.40 30.39 -27.55
N ALA A 91 50.86 31.28 -26.67
CA ALA A 91 50.57 32.70 -26.75
C ALA A 91 51.12 33.29 -28.05
N ASP A 92 50.23 33.79 -28.90
CA ASP A 92 50.53 34.42 -30.18
C ASP A 92 49.66 35.67 -30.35
N PRO A 93 50.22 36.88 -30.51
CA PRO A 93 49.46 38.09 -30.78
C PRO A 93 48.51 38.00 -31.99
N ASN A 94 48.81 37.14 -32.97
CA ASN A 94 47.98 36.89 -34.15
C ASN A 94 47.04 35.68 -34.00
N GLY A 95 47.05 35.02 -32.83
CA GLY A 95 46.18 33.91 -32.51
C GLY A 95 44.70 34.27 -32.61
N THR A 96 43.85 33.29 -32.91
CA THR A 96 42.39 33.46 -33.01
C THR A 96 41.63 32.97 -31.78
N VAL A 97 42.29 32.22 -30.90
CA VAL A 97 41.70 31.67 -29.68
C VAL A 97 41.96 32.64 -28.53
N ASP A 98 40.92 33.14 -27.87
CA ASP A 98 41.03 34.15 -26.80
C ASP A 98 40.61 33.64 -25.41
N HIS A 99 40.23 32.36 -25.33
CA HIS A 99 39.85 31.66 -24.11
C HIS A 99 40.18 30.16 -24.19
N LEU A 100 40.11 29.49 -23.05
CA LEU A 100 40.30 28.04 -22.93
C LEU A 100 39.14 27.47 -22.12
N ASP A 101 38.44 26.48 -22.69
CA ASP A 101 37.37 25.79 -21.98
C ASP A 101 37.92 24.53 -21.31
N LEU A 102 37.62 24.39 -20.01
CA LEU A 102 37.93 23.22 -19.19
C LEU A 102 36.60 22.58 -18.77
N THR A 103 36.47 21.28 -18.97
CA THR A 103 35.24 20.53 -18.65
C THR A 103 35.54 19.45 -17.60
N PRO A 104 34.53 18.84 -16.95
CA PRO A 104 34.74 17.72 -16.05
C PRO A 104 35.52 16.55 -16.67
N SER A 105 35.37 16.29 -17.98
CA SER A 105 36.11 15.24 -18.71
C SER A 105 37.50 15.69 -19.19
N ALA A 106 37.76 17.00 -19.20
CA ALA A 106 39.03 17.61 -19.59
C ALA A 106 39.39 18.75 -18.62
N ALA A 107 39.57 18.41 -17.33
CA ALA A 107 39.72 19.38 -16.24
C ALA A 107 41.06 20.14 -16.22
N SER A 108 41.97 19.86 -17.15
CA SER A 108 43.26 20.53 -17.24
C SER A 108 43.69 20.76 -18.67
N ALA A 109 44.37 21.88 -18.92
CA ALA A 109 44.96 22.20 -20.21
C ALA A 109 46.37 22.77 -20.05
N ASN A 110 47.24 22.47 -21.00
CA ASN A 110 48.56 23.09 -21.10
C ASN A 110 48.50 24.32 -21.99
N VAL A 111 49.16 25.40 -21.57
CA VAL A 111 49.32 26.64 -22.33
C VAL A 111 50.80 27.04 -22.37
N GLY A 112 51.25 27.59 -23.48
CA GLY A 112 52.58 28.18 -23.60
C GLY A 112 52.53 29.69 -23.39
N LEU A 113 53.15 30.19 -22.33
CA LEU A 113 53.19 31.62 -22.00
C LEU A 113 54.65 32.09 -21.91
N ALA A 114 54.93 33.33 -22.32
CA ALA A 114 56.23 33.93 -22.08
C ALA A 114 56.44 34.15 -20.56
N PRO A 115 57.68 34.15 -20.04
CA PRO A 115 57.93 34.51 -18.65
C PRO A 115 57.38 35.90 -18.32
N GLY A 116 56.53 36.00 -17.30
CA GLY A 116 55.80 37.23 -17.01
C GLY A 116 54.79 37.10 -15.87
N SER A 117 54.08 38.18 -15.59
CA SER A 117 52.98 38.20 -14.61
C SER A 117 51.64 38.25 -15.33
N TYR A 118 50.76 37.31 -14.98
CA TYR A 118 49.47 37.12 -15.64
C TYR A 118 48.31 37.14 -14.65
N THR A 119 47.13 37.49 -15.14
CA THR A 119 45.87 37.30 -14.45
C THR A 119 45.07 36.21 -15.13
N PHE A 120 44.64 35.20 -14.38
CA PHE A 120 43.76 34.14 -14.88
C PHE A 120 42.34 34.40 -14.39
N GLN A 121 41.43 34.69 -15.31
CA GLN A 121 40.00 34.81 -15.03
C GLN A 121 39.32 33.51 -15.43
N ALA A 122 38.57 32.91 -14.50
CA ALA A 122 37.81 31.69 -14.71
C ALA A 122 36.32 31.97 -14.51
N ALA A 123 35.52 31.71 -15.54
CA ALA A 123 34.07 31.79 -15.52
C ALA A 123 33.49 30.39 -15.60
N GLY A 124 32.84 29.94 -14.53
CA GLY A 124 32.21 28.63 -14.43
C GLY A 124 30.74 28.71 -14.79
N ALA A 125 30.34 28.06 -15.87
CA ALA A 125 28.96 28.04 -16.37
C ALA A 125 28.29 26.68 -16.17
N SER A 126 26.96 26.68 -16.13
CA SER A 126 26.14 25.46 -16.05
C SER A 126 26.25 24.57 -17.29
N ASP A 127 26.62 25.14 -18.44
CA ASP A 127 26.82 24.42 -19.70
C ASP A 127 27.76 25.21 -20.65
N SER A 128 28.31 24.50 -21.63
CA SER A 128 29.32 24.92 -22.61
C SER A 128 28.84 25.89 -23.70
N ALA A 129 27.52 26.03 -23.90
CA ALA A 129 26.93 26.87 -24.94
C ALA A 129 25.85 27.81 -24.38
N ASN A 130 26.26 28.99 -23.90
CA ASN A 130 25.41 30.00 -23.23
C ASN A 130 24.83 29.55 -21.87
N GLY A 131 25.56 28.72 -21.13
CA GLY A 131 25.20 28.37 -19.77
C GLY A 131 25.17 29.58 -18.83
N VAL A 132 24.43 29.45 -17.73
CA VAL A 132 24.33 30.49 -16.70
C VAL A 132 25.63 30.52 -15.90
N LEU A 133 26.16 31.71 -15.62
CA LEU A 133 27.36 31.88 -14.80
C LEU A 133 27.05 31.52 -13.34
N LEU A 134 27.68 30.45 -12.85
CA LEU A 134 27.46 29.90 -11.50
C LEU A 134 28.66 30.07 -10.57
N ALA A 135 29.87 30.22 -11.12
CA ALA A 135 31.07 30.42 -10.33
C ALA A 135 32.03 31.36 -11.05
N PHE A 136 32.82 32.13 -10.31
CA PHE A 136 33.77 33.06 -10.88
C PHE A 136 35.03 33.15 -10.02
N GLY A 137 36.17 33.36 -10.67
CA GLY A 137 37.44 33.51 -9.99
C GLY A 137 38.44 34.33 -10.79
N ARG A 138 39.23 35.15 -10.09
CA ARG A 138 40.38 35.84 -10.67
C ARG A 138 41.61 35.60 -9.81
N LEU A 139 42.62 34.96 -10.41
CA LEU A 139 43.95 34.82 -9.83
C LEU A 139 44.84 35.90 -10.41
N GLU A 140 44.99 36.99 -9.68
CA GLU A 140 45.83 38.11 -10.09
C GLU A 140 47.31 37.85 -9.86
N ARG A 141 48.16 38.53 -10.65
CA ARG A 141 49.61 38.64 -10.46
C ARG A 141 50.35 37.29 -10.35
N GLN A 142 49.90 36.28 -11.09
CA GLN A 142 50.55 34.98 -11.11
C GLN A 142 51.87 35.07 -11.88
N SER A 143 52.98 34.76 -11.20
CA SER A 143 54.32 34.79 -11.83
C SER A 143 54.59 33.48 -12.56
N VAL A 144 54.78 33.56 -13.87
CA VAL A 144 55.15 32.44 -14.74
C VAL A 144 56.62 32.63 -15.12
N THR A 145 57.50 31.78 -14.60
CA THR A 145 58.96 31.89 -14.86
C THR A 145 59.59 30.58 -15.31
N ALA A 146 58.94 29.45 -15.04
CA ALA A 146 59.36 28.10 -15.42
C ALA A 146 58.12 27.19 -15.50
N ASN A 147 58.29 25.99 -16.08
CA ASN A 147 57.18 25.06 -16.24
C ASN A 147 56.53 24.77 -14.89
N GLY A 148 55.20 24.75 -14.84
CA GLY A 148 54.48 24.63 -13.58
C GLY A 148 53.00 24.38 -13.76
N ALA A 149 52.25 24.43 -12.66
CA ALA A 149 50.80 24.28 -12.67
C ALA A 149 50.14 25.40 -11.85
N VAL A 150 48.99 25.86 -12.34
CA VAL A 150 48.11 26.81 -11.63
C VAL A 150 46.75 26.14 -11.45
N THR A 151 46.34 25.99 -10.20
CA THR A 151 44.98 25.56 -9.85
C THR A 151 44.09 26.79 -9.77
N LEU A 152 43.08 26.84 -10.64
CA LEU A 152 42.09 27.91 -10.65
C LEU A 152 41.27 27.86 -9.36
N LYS A 153 41.02 29.03 -8.77
CA LYS A 153 40.13 29.18 -7.62
C LYS A 153 38.88 29.90 -8.09
N LEU A 154 37.73 29.25 -7.94
CA LEU A 154 36.43 29.85 -8.22
C LEU A 154 35.65 29.94 -6.90
N GLN A 155 34.86 30.99 -6.78
CA GLN A 155 33.83 31.14 -5.76
C GLN A 155 32.46 31.06 -6.42
N THR A 156 31.51 30.48 -5.73
CA THR A 156 30.15 30.30 -6.22
C THR A 156 29.41 31.65 -6.21
N LEU A 157 28.64 31.93 -7.26
CA LEU A 157 27.82 33.12 -7.35
C LEU A 157 26.50 32.95 -6.61
N ILE A 158 25.98 34.05 -6.09
CA ILE A 158 24.63 34.18 -5.52
C ILE A 158 23.69 34.73 -6.59
N GLY A 159 22.50 34.14 -6.70
CA GLY A 159 21.46 34.62 -7.61
C GLY A 159 20.72 35.84 -7.07
N ASP A 160 20.31 36.73 -7.98
CA ASP A 160 19.39 37.81 -7.61
C ASP A 160 18.03 37.20 -7.21
N GLY A 161 17.49 37.61 -6.05
CA GLY A 161 16.29 37.00 -5.47
C GLY A 161 16.45 35.51 -5.09
N ALA A 162 17.68 35.07 -4.81
CA ALA A 162 18.01 33.70 -4.42
C ALA A 162 18.52 33.58 -2.97
N VAL A 163 18.18 34.57 -2.14
CA VAL A 163 18.42 34.58 -0.70
C VAL A 163 17.07 34.62 -0.01
N ALA A 164 16.82 33.68 0.89
CA ALA A 164 15.58 33.59 1.62
C ALA A 164 15.82 33.30 3.10
N LEU A 165 14.89 33.78 3.92
CA LEU A 165 14.77 33.43 5.33
C LEU A 165 13.48 32.67 5.53
N THR A 166 13.54 31.60 6.32
CA THR A 166 12.38 30.77 6.65
C THR A 166 12.45 30.29 8.08
N SER A 167 11.33 30.04 8.74
CA SER A 167 11.35 29.38 10.04
C SER A 167 11.92 27.96 9.91
N ALA A 168 12.52 27.44 10.99
CA ALA A 168 13.07 26.07 11.01
C ALA A 168 11.98 24.99 11.02
N LEU A 169 10.81 25.32 11.56
CA LEU A 169 9.59 24.53 11.52
C LEU A 169 8.42 25.43 11.04
N PRO A 170 7.40 24.87 10.37
CA PRO A 170 6.26 25.65 9.88
C PRO A 170 5.57 26.45 11.01
N MET A 171 5.36 27.75 10.78
CA MET A 171 4.63 28.68 11.67
C MET A 171 4.03 29.85 10.87
N ASN A 172 2.84 30.31 11.29
CA ASN A 172 2.11 31.40 10.63
C ASN A 172 2.03 32.69 11.45
N ALA A 173 2.30 32.62 12.75
CA ALA A 173 2.37 33.76 13.64
C ALA A 173 3.45 33.57 14.71
N VAL A 174 3.80 34.67 15.38
CA VAL A 174 4.77 34.66 16.49
C VAL A 174 4.06 35.03 17.77
N VAL A 175 4.25 34.21 18.81
CA VAL A 175 3.76 34.51 20.15
C VAL A 175 4.73 35.49 20.83
N PRO A 176 4.26 36.57 21.48
CA PRO A 176 5.13 37.45 22.25
C PRO A 176 5.97 36.68 23.29
N GLY A 177 7.30 36.86 23.26
CA GLY A 177 8.24 36.15 24.13
C GLY A 177 8.73 34.78 23.62
N GLN A 178 8.15 34.25 22.52
CA GLN A 178 8.54 32.98 21.93
C GLN A 178 10.00 32.99 21.44
N THR A 179 10.69 31.85 21.57
CA THR A 179 12.01 31.62 20.97
C THR A 179 11.90 30.60 19.87
N PHE A 180 12.45 30.90 18.69
CA PHE A 180 12.42 30.02 17.53
C PHE A 180 13.65 30.27 16.63
N ASP A 181 13.89 29.36 15.69
CA ASP A 181 15.00 29.43 14.75
C ASP A 181 14.53 29.87 13.36
N VAL A 182 15.26 30.79 12.76
CA VAL A 182 15.07 31.23 11.37
C VAL A 182 16.29 30.80 10.56
N LEU A 183 16.09 29.97 9.56
CA LEU A 183 17.10 29.45 8.66
C LEU A 183 17.34 30.39 7.48
N LEU A 184 18.59 30.45 7.03
CA LEU A 184 19.00 31.20 5.84
C LEU A 184 19.31 30.22 4.70
N SER A 185 18.66 30.45 3.56
CA SER A 185 18.96 29.79 2.29
C SER A 185 19.67 30.77 1.35
N VAL A 186 20.86 30.40 0.87
CA VAL A 186 21.62 31.17 -0.14
C VAL A 186 21.86 30.26 -1.33
N LYS A 187 21.32 30.66 -2.48
CA LYS A 187 21.33 29.86 -3.70
C LYS A 187 21.99 30.59 -4.87
N THR A 188 22.47 29.78 -5.82
CA THR A 188 23.04 30.25 -7.09
C THR A 188 22.00 30.87 -8.01
N PRO A 189 22.42 31.59 -9.07
CA PRO A 189 21.54 31.95 -10.17
C PRO A 189 20.80 30.73 -10.75
N ASP A 190 19.57 30.94 -11.20
CA ASP A 190 18.77 29.88 -11.81
C ASP A 190 19.41 29.38 -13.12
N ALA A 191 19.80 28.11 -13.13
CA ALA A 191 20.30 27.42 -14.31
C ALA A 191 19.29 26.35 -14.76
N ASN A 192 18.46 26.70 -15.74
CA ASN A 192 17.46 25.81 -16.36
C ASN A 192 16.40 25.29 -15.37
N GLY A 193 15.91 26.14 -14.47
CA GLY A 193 14.91 25.78 -13.45
C GLY A 193 15.53 25.15 -12.20
N ALA A 194 16.83 25.30 -11.99
CA ALA A 194 17.54 24.72 -10.86
C ALA A 194 18.46 25.74 -10.18
N ARG A 195 18.39 25.77 -8.84
CA ARG A 195 19.23 26.61 -7.99
C ARG A 195 20.00 25.76 -6.99
N TYR A 196 21.33 25.83 -7.04
CA TYR A 196 22.25 25.07 -6.20
C TYR A 196 22.65 25.84 -4.94
N THR A 197 23.00 25.14 -3.87
CA THR A 197 23.46 25.72 -2.61
C THR A 197 24.84 26.38 -2.77
N VAL A 198 24.98 27.59 -2.23
CA VAL A 198 26.25 28.33 -2.19
C VAL A 198 27.08 27.86 -0.98
N PRO A 199 28.38 27.53 -1.14
CA PRO A 199 29.24 27.18 -0.03
C PRO A 199 29.32 28.29 1.03
N LEU A 200 29.35 27.91 2.31
CA LEU A 200 29.36 28.87 3.42
C LEU A 200 30.56 29.82 3.40
N ASP A 201 31.69 29.43 2.82
CA ASP A 201 32.89 30.28 2.74
C ASP A 201 32.81 31.36 1.64
N ASP A 202 31.86 31.23 0.69
CA ASP A 202 31.72 32.15 -0.44
C ASP A 202 30.84 33.37 -0.14
N PHE A 203 30.24 33.44 1.05
CA PHE A 203 29.44 34.58 1.48
C PHE A 203 29.60 34.91 2.97
N GLN A 204 29.19 36.12 3.33
CA GLN A 204 29.05 36.60 4.70
C GLN A 204 27.61 37.06 4.91
N VAL A 205 27.12 37.00 6.15
CA VAL A 205 25.76 37.43 6.49
C VAL A 205 25.75 38.25 7.76
N GLU A 206 24.90 39.28 7.77
CA GLU A 206 24.53 40.06 8.94
C GLU A 206 23.02 40.04 9.13
N TYR A 207 22.55 39.87 10.37
CA TYR A 207 21.14 39.83 10.72
C TYR A 207 20.73 41.10 11.47
N ALA A 208 19.59 41.67 11.10
CA ALA A 208 19.03 42.86 11.71
C ALA A 208 17.63 42.59 12.26
N LEU A 209 17.43 42.84 13.55
CA LEU A 209 16.16 42.72 14.25
C LEU A 209 15.96 43.96 15.13
N ASP A 210 14.83 44.64 14.98
CA ASP A 210 14.47 45.79 15.81
C ASP A 210 14.27 45.33 17.27
N ALA A 211 14.91 46.04 18.20
CA ALA A 211 14.86 45.72 19.63
C ALA A 211 13.44 45.76 20.23
N ASN A 212 12.51 46.50 19.61
CA ASN A 212 11.11 46.55 20.02
C ASN A 212 10.30 45.33 19.53
N LEU A 213 10.83 44.57 18.56
CA LEU A 213 10.20 43.36 18.03
C LEU A 213 10.86 42.08 18.59
N GLY A 214 12.12 42.15 19.03
CA GLY A 214 12.80 41.03 19.67
C GLY A 214 14.31 41.20 19.76
N HIS A 215 15.03 40.10 19.98
CA HIS A 215 16.49 40.06 19.96
C HIS A 215 17.03 38.75 19.38
N VAL A 216 18.18 38.83 18.71
CA VAL A 216 18.91 37.67 18.21
C VAL A 216 19.70 37.06 19.38
N LYS A 217 19.43 35.80 19.73
CA LYS A 217 20.15 35.06 20.78
C LYS A 217 21.47 34.49 20.28
N ALA A 218 21.47 33.97 19.06
CA ALA A 218 22.65 33.43 18.39
C ALA A 218 22.44 33.51 16.87
N SER A 219 23.52 33.63 16.10
CA SER A 219 23.45 33.65 14.64
C SER A 219 24.69 33.03 14.01
N GLY A 220 24.55 32.55 12.78
CA GLY A 220 25.63 32.03 11.96
C GLY A 220 25.25 32.03 10.47
N LYS A 221 26.08 31.45 9.61
CA LYS A 221 25.83 31.44 8.15
C LYS A 221 24.66 30.56 7.69
N LEU A 222 24.03 29.85 8.63
CA LEU A 222 22.86 28.99 8.38
C LEU A 222 21.56 29.60 8.89
N GLY A 223 21.59 30.72 9.62
CA GLY A 223 20.40 31.26 10.26
C GLY A 223 20.67 31.98 11.57
N ALA A 224 19.59 32.35 12.25
CA ALA A 224 19.59 32.99 13.55
C ALA A 224 18.54 32.37 14.47
N ARG A 225 18.92 32.15 15.74
CA ARG A 225 18.00 31.89 16.84
C ARG A 225 17.52 33.23 17.39
N VAL A 226 16.22 33.44 17.42
CA VAL A 226 15.61 34.72 17.81
C VAL A 226 14.63 34.53 18.95
N THR A 227 14.45 35.59 19.74
CA THR A 227 13.39 35.67 20.75
C THR A 227 12.55 36.91 20.49
N ALA A 228 11.26 36.71 20.32
CA ALA A 228 10.27 37.76 20.17
C ALA A 228 10.18 38.63 21.43
N ALA A 229 9.91 39.92 21.28
CA ALA A 229 9.62 40.79 22.40
C ALA A 229 8.36 40.30 23.13
N ALA A 230 8.38 40.33 24.48
CA ALA A 230 7.21 39.97 25.28
C ALA A 230 6.08 41.00 25.18
N THR A 231 6.41 42.24 24.82
CA THR A 231 5.47 43.34 24.59
C THR A 231 5.87 44.06 23.30
N PRO A 232 5.61 43.48 22.12
CA PRO A 232 6.02 44.07 20.86
C PRO A 232 5.25 45.36 20.60
N SER A 233 5.94 46.41 20.15
CA SER A 233 5.30 47.69 19.80
C SER A 233 4.73 47.72 18.38
N GLY A 234 4.97 46.67 17.58
CA GLY A 234 4.49 46.51 16.21
C GLY A 234 3.62 45.27 16.05
N ALA A 235 2.84 45.21 14.97
CA ALA A 235 1.92 44.10 14.67
C ALA A 235 2.60 42.89 14.01
N THR A 236 3.86 43.02 13.59
CA THR A 236 4.56 42.01 12.80
C THR A 236 5.99 41.87 13.32
N PHE A 237 6.43 40.65 13.58
CA PHE A 237 7.83 40.31 13.80
C PHE A 237 8.57 40.40 12.46
N THR A 238 9.73 41.04 12.42
CA THR A 238 10.50 41.16 11.18
C THR A 238 11.99 40.98 11.44
N LEU A 239 12.60 40.01 10.75
CA LEU A 239 14.04 39.76 10.75
C LEU A 239 14.60 39.99 9.34
N GLY A 240 15.58 40.88 9.22
CA GLY A 240 16.33 41.10 7.99
C GLY A 240 17.63 40.31 7.97
N ALA A 241 18.01 39.80 6.81
CA ALA A 241 19.36 39.29 6.55
C ALA A 241 19.98 40.03 5.36
N THR A 242 21.24 40.43 5.53
CA THR A 242 22.06 41.08 4.52
C THR A 242 23.23 40.16 4.19
N VAL A 243 23.18 39.53 3.02
CA VAL A 243 24.19 38.59 2.54
C VAL A 243 25.12 39.31 1.57
N THR A 244 26.43 39.20 1.77
CA THR A 244 27.45 39.77 0.87
C THR A 244 28.25 38.63 0.24
N GLY A 245 28.34 38.62 -1.09
CA GLY A 245 29.05 37.60 -1.87
C GLY A 245 29.23 38.04 -3.32
N LEU A 246 29.68 37.13 -4.19
CA LEU A 246 29.76 37.39 -5.63
C LEU A 246 28.40 37.18 -6.29
N GLY A 247 28.01 38.07 -7.20
CA GLY A 247 26.89 37.87 -8.11
C GLY A 247 27.27 38.23 -9.55
N ALA A 248 26.49 37.76 -10.52
CA ALA A 248 26.78 38.01 -11.93
C ALA A 248 26.72 39.52 -12.22
N ALA A 249 27.76 40.03 -12.87
CA ALA A 249 27.79 41.39 -13.42
C ALA A 249 27.36 41.36 -14.90
N ASP A 250 27.79 40.33 -15.62
CA ASP A 250 27.34 39.97 -16.97
C ASP A 250 27.41 38.43 -17.14
N ALA A 251 27.34 37.93 -18.38
CA ALA A 251 27.36 36.50 -18.67
C ALA A 251 28.69 35.79 -18.36
N GLU A 252 29.80 36.52 -18.20
CA GLU A 252 31.14 35.95 -18.00
C GLU A 252 31.93 36.61 -16.85
N THR A 253 31.40 37.67 -16.22
CA THR A 253 32.03 38.36 -15.10
C THR A 253 31.13 38.46 -13.87
N ALA A 254 31.75 38.53 -12.70
CA ALA A 254 31.06 38.70 -11.43
C ALA A 254 31.61 39.90 -10.65
N ALA A 255 30.76 40.47 -9.80
CA ALA A 255 31.11 41.55 -8.88
C ALA A 255 30.61 41.22 -7.48
N SER A 256 31.23 41.82 -6.46
CA SER A 256 30.70 41.76 -5.10
C SER A 256 29.37 42.51 -5.04
N LYS A 257 28.34 41.84 -4.54
CA LYS A 257 26.98 42.35 -4.40
C LYS A 257 26.45 42.05 -3.01
N THR A 258 25.42 42.78 -2.63
CA THR A 258 24.65 42.55 -1.40
C THR A 258 23.25 42.10 -1.76
N PHE A 259 22.77 41.07 -1.07
CA PHE A 259 21.49 40.42 -1.28
C PHE A 259 20.70 40.47 0.03
N GLY A 260 19.48 41.00 -0.03
CA GLY A 260 18.62 41.12 1.13
C GLY A 260 17.56 40.03 1.16
N ALA A 261 17.26 39.52 2.35
CA ALA A 261 16.06 38.74 2.63
C ALA A 261 15.37 39.29 3.87
N THR A 262 14.05 39.15 3.93
CA THR A 262 13.25 39.58 5.07
C THR A 262 12.27 38.47 5.42
N PHE A 263 12.31 38.05 6.67
CA PHE A 263 11.33 37.16 7.27
C PHE A 263 10.34 37.99 8.07
N ALA A 264 9.04 37.81 7.82
CA ALA A 264 8.00 38.54 8.51
C ALA A 264 6.84 37.61 8.86
N LEU A 265 6.40 37.69 10.12
CA LEU A 265 5.22 36.98 10.62
C LEU A 265 4.40 37.91 11.52
N PRO A 266 3.05 37.88 11.47
CA PRO A 266 2.24 38.64 12.40
C PRO A 266 2.48 38.20 13.84
N PHE A 267 2.45 39.14 14.79
CA PHE A 267 2.27 38.79 16.19
C PHE A 267 0.82 38.37 16.42
N LEU A 268 0.59 37.33 17.21
CA LEU A 268 -0.75 36.97 17.65
C LEU A 268 -1.35 38.13 18.47
N SER A 269 -2.43 38.74 17.95
CA SER A 269 -3.09 39.87 18.58
C SER A 269 -3.84 39.42 19.83
N GLY A 270 -3.32 39.77 21.02
CA GLY A 270 -4.02 39.54 22.27
C GLY A 270 -3.29 40.19 23.44
N THR A 271 -3.89 41.23 24.02
CA THR A 271 -3.51 41.70 25.36
C THR A 271 -3.90 40.64 26.38
N GLY A 272 -2.96 39.77 26.77
CA GLY A 272 -3.14 38.76 27.81
C GLY A 272 -2.37 37.47 27.54
N VAL A 273 -2.17 36.66 28.59
CA VAL A 273 -1.69 35.27 28.45
C VAL A 273 -2.75 34.48 27.71
N LYS A 274 -2.61 34.32 26.40
CA LYS A 274 -3.35 33.30 25.65
C LYS A 274 -2.53 32.02 25.67
N VAL A 275 -3.14 30.97 26.19
CA VAL A 275 -2.72 29.59 25.94
C VAL A 275 -3.33 29.24 24.59
N ASP A 276 -2.51 28.83 23.65
CA ASP A 276 -3.00 28.29 22.39
C ASP A 276 -3.56 26.87 22.66
N PHE A 277 -4.73 26.60 22.09
CA PHE A 277 -5.50 25.37 22.26
C PHE A 277 -5.72 24.65 20.92
N ASP A 278 -5.26 25.25 19.82
CA ASP A 278 -5.41 24.68 18.48
C ASP A 278 -4.28 23.68 18.28
N ALA A 279 -4.62 22.40 18.17
CA ALA A 279 -3.60 21.37 17.99
C ALA A 279 -3.01 21.43 16.57
N PRO A 280 -1.76 21.00 16.37
CA PRO A 280 -1.12 20.97 15.07
C PRO A 280 -1.94 20.27 13.99
N ASP A 281 -1.94 20.79 12.76
CA ASP A 281 -2.39 20.00 11.62
C ASP A 281 -1.35 18.91 11.30
N LEU A 282 -1.84 17.70 11.02
CA LEU A 282 -1.00 16.55 10.69
C LEU A 282 -1.69 15.63 9.69
N GLY A 283 -1.16 15.64 8.47
CA GLY A 283 -1.38 14.65 7.43
C GLY A 283 -0.22 13.68 7.33
N VAL A 284 -0.51 12.41 7.07
CA VAL A 284 0.48 11.34 6.85
C VAL A 284 0.09 10.60 5.57
N ASP A 285 1.02 10.52 4.62
CA ASP A 285 0.80 9.77 3.38
C ASP A 285 1.06 8.28 3.61
N THR A 286 0.63 7.44 2.66
CA THR A 286 0.92 6.02 2.66
C THR A 286 2.45 5.76 2.60
N PRO A 287 3.03 5.03 3.58
CA PRO A 287 4.47 4.77 3.63
C PRO A 287 4.96 4.00 2.40
N GLN A 288 6.09 4.44 1.84
CA GLN A 288 6.69 3.83 0.66
C GLN A 288 7.82 2.89 1.08
N VAL A 289 7.73 1.61 0.70
CA VAL A 289 8.72 0.58 1.07
C VAL A 289 9.63 0.30 -0.12
N ALA A 290 10.93 0.60 0.00
CA ALA A 290 11.91 0.34 -1.05
C ALA A 290 13.26 -0.10 -0.45
N GLY A 291 13.79 -1.23 -0.95
CA GLY A 291 15.17 -1.65 -0.64
C GLY A 291 15.49 -1.86 0.85
N GLY A 292 14.52 -2.27 1.67
CA GLY A 292 14.71 -2.43 3.12
C GLY A 292 14.71 -1.11 3.91
N SER A 293 14.18 -0.03 3.33
CA SER A 293 13.88 1.22 4.02
C SER A 293 12.42 1.62 3.77
N VAL A 294 11.84 2.32 4.74
CA VAL A 294 10.48 2.88 4.65
C VAL A 294 10.60 4.40 4.62
N LEU A 295 10.07 5.02 3.57
CA LEU A 295 9.87 6.46 3.52
C LEU A 295 8.50 6.76 4.12
N VAL A 296 8.50 7.51 5.22
CA VAL A 296 7.30 8.08 5.82
C VAL A 296 7.26 9.56 5.44
N SER A 297 6.12 10.05 4.97
CA SER A 297 5.96 11.44 4.56
C SER A 297 4.58 11.95 4.90
N GLY A 298 4.40 13.27 4.84
CA GLY A 298 3.12 13.89 5.13
C GLY A 298 3.16 15.41 5.07
N SER A 299 2.13 16.04 5.61
CA SER A 299 2.08 17.48 5.83
C SER A 299 1.90 17.78 7.32
N SER A 300 2.51 18.83 7.83
CA SER A 300 2.25 19.31 9.17
C SER A 300 2.51 20.80 9.25
N PHE A 301 1.62 21.52 9.95
CA PHE A 301 1.81 22.92 10.28
C PHE A 301 1.03 23.27 11.53
N ASP A 302 1.32 24.43 12.08
CA ASP A 302 0.64 24.96 13.25
C ASP A 302 0.59 26.49 13.16
N ASP A 303 -0.40 27.12 13.81
CA ASP A 303 -0.58 28.57 13.74
C ASP A 303 0.45 29.32 14.62
N VAL A 304 0.78 28.79 15.80
CA VAL A 304 1.84 29.30 16.68
C VAL A 304 3.19 28.63 16.48
N GLY A 305 3.22 27.56 15.69
CA GLY A 305 4.41 26.88 15.21
C GLY A 305 4.63 25.53 15.86
N LEU A 306 5.10 24.59 15.03
CA LEU A 306 5.50 23.26 15.49
C LEU A 306 6.73 23.34 16.40
N SER A 307 6.71 22.57 17.48
CA SER A 307 7.85 22.31 18.36
C SER A 307 8.59 21.05 17.94
N ARG A 308 7.86 19.97 17.64
CA ARG A 308 8.45 18.69 17.20
C ARG A 308 7.51 17.90 16.30
N LEU A 309 8.09 17.05 15.46
CA LEU A 309 7.40 15.97 14.77
C LEU A 309 8.18 14.67 14.97
N GLU A 310 7.49 13.63 15.43
CA GLU A 310 8.07 12.35 15.83
C GLU A 310 7.32 11.20 15.14
N VAL A 311 8.04 10.14 14.80
CA VAL A 311 7.49 8.90 14.22
C VAL A 311 7.92 7.74 15.12
N PHE A 312 6.95 6.95 15.56
CA PHE A 312 7.14 5.77 16.41
C PHE A 312 6.70 4.51 15.69
N ASP A 313 7.38 3.39 15.92
CA ASP A 313 6.89 2.03 15.66
C ASP A 313 6.60 1.35 17.00
N GLY A 314 5.32 1.20 17.35
CA GLY A 314 4.90 0.86 18.71
C GLY A 314 5.54 1.82 19.74
N PRO A 315 6.35 1.33 20.70
CA PRO A 315 7.00 2.19 21.69
C PRO A 315 8.35 2.79 21.24
N VAL A 316 8.86 2.45 20.04
CA VAL A 316 10.22 2.80 19.61
C VAL A 316 10.19 4.05 18.74
N LEU A 317 10.94 5.09 19.11
CA LEU A 317 11.12 6.29 18.28
C LEU A 317 12.02 5.96 17.08
N VAL A 318 11.48 6.10 15.87
CA VAL A 318 12.18 5.77 14.61
C VAL A 318 12.61 7.01 13.83
N ALA A 319 11.89 8.12 13.95
CA ALA A 319 12.30 9.40 13.40
C ALA A 319 11.85 10.60 14.25
N SER A 320 12.61 11.68 14.26
CA SER A 320 12.27 12.93 14.96
C SER A 320 12.85 14.17 14.26
N THR A 321 12.20 15.32 14.44
CA THR A 321 12.79 16.64 14.14
C THR A 321 13.84 17.06 15.17
N ASP A 322 13.85 16.43 16.36
CA ASP A 322 14.86 16.67 17.38
C ASP A 322 16.13 15.85 17.09
N ASP A 323 17.18 16.55 16.63
CA ASP A 323 18.48 15.95 16.35
C ASP A 323 19.13 15.32 17.61
N ALA A 324 18.72 15.71 18.82
CA ALA A 324 19.22 15.13 20.07
C ALA A 324 18.55 13.79 20.43
N ALA A 325 17.45 13.42 19.77
CA ALA A 325 16.69 12.22 20.07
C ALA A 325 17.37 10.92 19.61
N GLY A 326 18.42 11.00 18.77
CA GLY A 326 19.18 9.84 18.30
C GLY A 326 18.43 8.94 17.31
N ALA A 327 17.33 9.43 16.73
CA ALA A 327 16.51 8.75 15.72
C ALA A 327 16.80 9.27 14.30
N ALA A 328 16.16 8.71 13.27
CA ALA A 328 16.26 9.24 11.92
C ALA A 328 15.71 10.68 11.86
N LYS A 329 16.30 11.52 11.01
CA LYS A 329 15.88 12.92 10.91
C LYS A 329 14.57 13.05 10.12
N VAL A 330 13.60 13.74 10.69
CA VAL A 330 12.46 14.30 9.96
C VAL A 330 12.91 15.59 9.29
N THR A 331 12.69 15.70 7.99
CA THR A 331 13.01 16.89 7.20
C THR A 331 11.77 17.47 6.54
N PHE A 332 11.61 18.78 6.64
CA PHE A 332 10.60 19.52 5.89
C PHE A 332 11.15 19.97 4.54
N ASP A 333 10.34 19.87 3.51
CA ASP A 333 10.70 20.25 2.14
C ASP A 333 10.80 21.78 2.05
N VAL A 334 11.71 22.25 1.20
CA VAL A 334 11.95 23.67 0.93
C VAL A 334 11.65 23.91 -0.55
N ASP A 335 10.90 24.98 -0.85
CA ASP A 335 10.60 25.36 -2.23
C ASP A 335 11.86 25.89 -2.98
N ASP A 336 11.73 26.11 -4.29
CA ASP A 336 12.82 26.61 -5.14
C ASP A 336 13.30 28.02 -4.73
N ALA A 337 12.47 28.76 -3.99
CA ALA A 337 12.81 30.07 -3.45
C ALA A 337 13.53 29.98 -2.09
N GLY A 338 13.58 28.81 -1.44
CA GLY A 338 14.23 28.62 -0.15
C GLY A 338 13.30 28.74 1.06
N HIS A 339 11.98 28.73 0.87
CA HIS A 339 11.00 28.75 1.94
C HIS A 339 10.59 27.34 2.37
N LEU A 340 10.47 27.15 3.68
CA LEU A 340 9.98 25.89 4.24
C LEU A 340 8.52 25.69 3.85
N THR A 341 8.18 24.49 3.39
CA THR A 341 6.81 24.07 3.13
C THR A 341 6.27 23.30 4.33
N ASN A 342 4.97 23.00 4.31
CA ASN A 342 4.37 22.12 5.30
C ASN A 342 4.65 20.63 5.04
N ARG A 343 5.33 20.27 3.95
CA ARG A 343 5.59 18.87 3.58
C ARG A 343 6.80 18.35 4.33
N TRP A 344 6.70 17.16 4.90
CA TRP A 344 7.78 16.52 5.64
C TRP A 344 8.00 15.09 5.16
N SER A 345 9.22 14.60 5.38
CA SER A 345 9.60 13.22 5.12
C SER A 345 10.65 12.72 6.11
N ALA A 346 10.66 11.41 6.33
CA ALA A 346 11.62 10.71 7.16
C ALA A 346 11.92 9.33 6.55
N ALA A 347 13.21 9.00 6.42
CA ALA A 347 13.65 7.70 5.96
C ALA A 347 13.96 6.79 7.15
N TRP A 348 13.11 5.79 7.37
CA TRP A 348 13.32 4.75 8.38
C TRP A 348 14.09 3.58 7.77
N THR A 349 15.35 3.43 8.14
CA THR A 349 16.28 2.46 7.56
C THR A 349 16.35 1.17 8.37
N ASN A 350 16.38 0.02 7.68
CA ASN A 350 16.50 -1.33 8.27
C ASN A 350 15.45 -1.74 9.31
N PRO A 351 14.14 -1.49 9.10
CA PRO A 351 13.09 -2.09 9.91
C PRO A 351 13.05 -3.62 9.80
N GLU A 352 12.51 -4.27 10.83
CA GLU A 352 12.26 -5.73 10.79
C GLU A 352 11.25 -6.09 9.68
N SER A 353 11.25 -7.34 9.23
CA SER A 353 10.25 -7.80 8.26
C SER A 353 8.93 -8.08 8.96
N GLY A 354 7.83 -7.54 8.43
CA GLY A 354 6.50 -7.73 9.03
C GLY A 354 5.58 -6.53 8.78
N ALA A 355 4.41 -6.57 9.43
CA ALA A 355 3.50 -5.43 9.49
C ALA A 355 3.87 -4.55 10.69
N HIS A 356 3.99 -3.25 10.45
CA HIS A 356 4.32 -2.22 11.42
C HIS A 356 3.16 -1.24 11.52
N ALA A 357 2.90 -0.77 12.73
CA ALA A 357 1.92 0.27 13.03
C ALA A 357 2.69 1.52 13.48
N LEU A 358 2.86 2.44 12.54
CA LEU A 358 3.58 3.68 12.78
C LEU A 358 2.65 4.72 13.39
N THR A 359 3.09 5.38 14.46
CA THR A 359 2.40 6.53 15.05
C THR A 359 3.21 7.79 14.80
N VAL A 360 2.64 8.74 14.06
CA VAL A 360 3.21 10.07 13.84
C VAL A 360 2.57 11.04 14.82
N ILE A 361 3.40 11.83 15.49
CA ILE A 361 2.98 12.82 16.49
C ILE A 361 3.58 14.16 16.10
N ALA A 362 2.73 15.17 15.93
CA ALA A 362 3.14 16.57 15.83
C ALA A 362 2.79 17.28 17.14
N THR A 363 3.71 18.08 17.68
CA THR A 363 3.51 18.88 18.89
C THR A 363 3.80 20.34 18.58
N ASP A 364 2.92 21.25 18.98
CA ASP A 364 3.14 22.69 18.87
C ASP A 364 4.07 23.23 19.98
N THR A 365 4.38 24.52 19.91
CA THR A 365 5.19 25.20 20.94
C THR A 365 4.46 25.48 22.27
N SER A 366 3.14 25.31 22.30
CA SER A 366 2.27 25.40 23.48
C SER A 366 2.16 24.07 24.24
N GLY A 367 2.55 22.96 23.61
CA GLY A 367 2.49 21.59 24.12
C GLY A 367 1.26 20.78 23.67
N SER A 368 0.41 21.27 22.76
CA SER A 368 -0.69 20.46 22.21
C SER A 368 -0.18 19.50 21.15
N GLU A 369 -0.86 18.37 20.98
CA GLU A 369 -0.40 17.28 20.13
C GLU A 369 -1.50 16.76 19.20
N THR A 370 -1.13 16.49 17.94
CA THR A 370 -1.95 15.72 17.00
C THR A 370 -1.25 14.42 16.65
N ARG A 371 -2.02 13.33 16.64
CA ARG A 371 -1.52 11.97 16.37
C ARG A 371 -2.19 11.36 15.15
N ARG A 372 -1.43 10.59 14.39
CA ARG A 372 -1.89 9.82 13.23
C ARG A 372 -1.23 8.45 13.20
N GLU A 373 -2.02 7.42 13.00
CA GLU A 373 -1.52 6.05 12.83
C GLU A 373 -1.52 5.67 11.35
N VAL A 374 -0.47 4.97 10.91
CA VAL A 374 -0.32 4.49 9.53
C VAL A 374 0.37 3.12 9.50
N GLY A 375 -0.10 2.22 8.64
CA GLY A 375 0.48 0.89 8.48
C GLY A 375 1.60 0.83 7.44
N ALA A 376 2.62 0.01 7.68
CA ALA A 376 3.64 -0.33 6.69
C ALA A 376 3.95 -1.84 6.74
N THR A 377 4.05 -2.51 5.57
CA THR A 377 4.38 -3.94 5.50
C THR A 377 5.68 -4.16 4.74
N ILE A 378 6.63 -4.88 5.35
CA ILE A 378 8.00 -5.02 4.85
C ILE A 378 8.32 -6.50 4.60
N GLY A 379 8.74 -6.82 3.37
CA GLY A 379 9.15 -8.18 3.00
C GLY A 379 8.09 -9.07 2.34
N GLY A 380 6.93 -8.52 1.94
CA GLY A 380 5.92 -9.26 1.18
C GLY A 380 6.27 -9.34 -0.32
N ALA A 381 6.31 -10.56 -0.88
CA ALA A 381 6.37 -10.77 -2.32
C ALA A 381 5.13 -10.13 -3.01
N SER A 382 5.37 -9.54 -4.17
CA SER A 382 4.39 -8.86 -5.03
C SER A 382 3.11 -9.67 -5.22
N GLY A 383 2.01 -9.14 -4.68
CA GLY A 383 0.64 -9.47 -5.04
C GLY A 383 -0.16 -8.18 -5.04
N GLY A 384 -0.46 -7.66 -6.23
CA GLY A 384 -1.30 -6.48 -6.40
C GLY A 384 -2.69 -6.74 -5.81
N GLY A 385 -2.93 -6.17 -4.65
CA GLY A 385 -4.24 -6.05 -4.02
C GLY A 385 -4.38 -4.62 -3.54
N SER A 386 -4.98 -3.77 -4.36
CA SER A 386 -5.50 -2.48 -3.92
C SER A 386 -6.58 -2.78 -2.88
N GLY A 387 -6.25 -2.58 -1.60
CA GLY A 387 -7.12 -2.93 -0.48
C GLY A 387 -6.94 -1.95 0.66
N GLY A 388 -7.89 -1.02 0.76
CA GLY A 388 -8.60 -0.64 1.98
C GLY A 388 -7.78 -0.37 3.24
N GLY A 389 -7.74 0.91 3.62
CA GLY A 389 -7.34 1.31 4.96
C GLY A 389 -6.81 2.73 5.06
N SER A 390 -7.43 3.72 4.41
CA SER A 390 -7.13 5.12 4.72
C SER A 390 -8.11 5.64 5.77
N SER A 391 -7.56 6.41 6.68
CA SER A 391 -8.19 7.16 7.75
C SER A 391 -9.14 8.26 7.23
N GLY A 392 -10.01 8.02 6.25
CA GLY A 392 -11.27 8.77 5.98
C GLY A 392 -11.20 10.30 5.96
N SER A 393 -10.03 10.85 5.63
CA SER A 393 -9.92 12.18 5.10
C SER A 393 -10.16 12.09 3.59
N VAL A 394 -11.09 12.90 3.10
CA VAL A 394 -11.29 13.17 1.69
C VAL A 394 -10.52 14.42 1.27
N SER A 395 -10.18 14.53 -0.01
CA SER A 395 -9.55 15.70 -0.60
C SER A 395 -10.54 16.37 -1.55
N PRO A 396 -11.44 17.25 -1.06
CA PRO A 396 -12.40 17.97 -1.89
C PRO A 396 -11.69 19.02 -2.75
N ALA A 397 -12.08 19.13 -4.02
CA ALA A 397 -11.63 20.17 -4.95
C ALA A 397 -12.81 21.09 -5.32
N PRO A 398 -12.98 22.25 -4.65
CA PRO A 398 -14.08 23.16 -4.93
C PRO A 398 -14.00 23.82 -6.32
N ASP A 399 -15.15 23.92 -7.00
CA ASP A 399 -15.32 24.73 -8.20
C ASP A 399 -15.82 26.13 -7.82
N TYR A 400 -14.87 27.01 -7.48
CA TYR A 400 -15.18 28.39 -7.11
C TYR A 400 -15.86 29.19 -8.23
N SER A 401 -15.76 28.75 -9.49
CA SER A 401 -16.41 29.45 -10.61
C SER A 401 -17.94 29.28 -10.61
N ALA A 402 -18.44 28.21 -9.98
CA ALA A 402 -19.86 27.91 -9.81
C ALA A 402 -20.38 28.25 -8.39
N SER A 403 -19.59 28.97 -7.59
CA SER A 403 -19.99 29.35 -6.22
C SER A 403 -21.11 30.38 -6.22
N VAL A 404 -22.09 30.21 -5.33
CA VAL A 404 -23.18 31.16 -5.10
C VAL A 404 -23.28 31.48 -3.62
N GLY A 405 -23.52 32.76 -3.28
CA GLY A 405 -23.73 33.17 -1.90
C GLY A 405 -24.82 34.23 -1.77
N ASN A 406 -25.54 34.21 -0.64
CA ASN A 406 -26.59 35.16 -0.32
C ASN A 406 -26.82 35.24 1.20
N VAL A 407 -27.40 36.34 1.67
CA VAL A 407 -27.88 36.44 3.06
C VAL A 407 -29.21 35.71 3.17
N ILE A 408 -29.29 34.75 4.10
CA ILE A 408 -30.51 33.99 4.40
C ILE A 408 -31.10 34.51 5.70
N SER A 409 -32.41 34.80 5.70
CA SER A 409 -33.06 35.34 6.89
C SER A 409 -33.34 34.26 7.93
N ALA A 410 -33.04 34.53 9.19
CA ALA A 410 -33.42 33.66 10.30
C ALA A 410 -34.95 33.52 10.40
N SER A 411 -35.68 34.62 10.27
CA SER A 411 -37.15 34.61 10.42
C SER A 411 -37.90 34.11 9.19
N GLY A 412 -37.37 34.35 7.99
CA GLY A 412 -38.04 34.04 6.72
C GLY A 412 -37.54 32.78 6.02
N GLY A 413 -36.38 32.25 6.41
CA GLY A 413 -35.67 31.22 5.65
C GLY A 413 -35.12 31.77 4.32
N GLY A 414 -34.92 30.87 3.35
CA GLY A 414 -34.44 31.25 2.02
C GLY A 414 -33.97 30.08 1.18
N THR A 415 -33.55 30.37 -0.05
CA THR A 415 -33.06 29.35 -1.00
C THR A 415 -31.85 29.85 -1.77
N LEU A 416 -30.88 28.96 -1.98
CA LEU A 416 -29.75 29.13 -2.89
C LEU A 416 -29.79 28.04 -3.96
N ALA A 417 -29.39 28.37 -5.18
CA ALA A 417 -29.29 27.41 -6.27
C ALA A 417 -28.06 27.68 -7.13
N THR A 418 -27.39 26.62 -7.58
CA THR A 418 -26.27 26.68 -8.53
C THR A 418 -26.17 25.40 -9.36
N VAL A 419 -25.31 25.38 -10.37
CA VAL A 419 -25.07 24.24 -11.27
C VAL A 419 -23.57 23.98 -11.33
N GLY A 420 -23.14 22.75 -11.07
CA GLY A 420 -21.75 22.34 -11.15
C GLY A 420 -21.26 22.18 -12.59
N ALA A 421 -19.94 22.13 -12.79
CA ALA A 421 -19.32 21.92 -14.10
C ALA A 421 -19.70 20.58 -14.76
N ASP A 422 -20.10 19.59 -13.97
CA ASP A 422 -20.62 18.28 -14.39
C ASP A 422 -22.10 18.32 -14.84
N GLY A 423 -22.77 19.47 -14.69
CA GLY A 423 -24.18 19.67 -15.00
C GLY A 423 -25.13 19.28 -13.85
N ALA A 424 -24.63 18.82 -12.70
CA ALA A 424 -25.45 18.56 -11.52
C ALA A 424 -26.01 19.87 -10.97
N LYS A 425 -27.30 19.86 -10.61
CA LYS A 425 -27.98 21.04 -10.06
C LYS A 425 -28.12 20.91 -8.55
N TYR A 426 -27.76 21.96 -7.85
CA TYR A 426 -27.79 22.05 -6.39
C TYR A 426 -28.80 23.09 -5.95
N THR A 427 -29.65 22.75 -4.99
CA THR A 427 -30.59 23.70 -4.36
C THR A 427 -30.57 23.49 -2.86
N LEU A 428 -30.25 24.55 -2.11
CA LEU A 428 -30.22 24.54 -0.65
C LEU A 428 -31.37 25.41 -0.13
N THR A 429 -32.27 24.82 0.65
CA THR A 429 -33.47 25.49 1.19
C THR A 429 -33.46 25.50 2.70
N PHE A 430 -33.70 26.67 3.28
CA PHE A 430 -33.79 26.92 4.71
C PHE A 430 -35.25 27.16 5.09
N PRO A 431 -35.81 26.39 6.03
CA PRO A 431 -37.10 26.75 6.63
C PRO A 431 -36.96 27.99 7.53
N PRO A 432 -38.07 28.70 7.83
CA PRO A 432 -38.10 29.71 8.89
C PRO A 432 -37.54 29.18 10.20
N ASN A 433 -36.77 30.01 10.92
CA ASN A 433 -36.10 29.70 12.19
C ASN A 433 -35.03 28.60 12.12
N ALA A 434 -34.46 28.32 10.94
CA ALA A 434 -33.30 27.43 10.83
C ALA A 434 -32.00 28.07 11.35
N LEU A 435 -31.89 29.40 11.28
CA LEU A 435 -30.73 30.18 11.71
C LEU A 435 -31.08 31.01 12.95
N ALA A 436 -30.10 31.30 13.81
CA ALA A 436 -30.28 32.21 14.95
C ALA A 436 -30.45 33.67 14.51
N GLU A 437 -29.75 34.08 13.46
CA GLU A 437 -29.76 35.43 12.90
C GLU A 437 -29.56 35.39 11.38
N ASP A 438 -29.84 36.51 10.71
CA ASP A 438 -29.64 36.62 9.26
C ASP A 438 -28.15 36.39 8.92
N THR A 439 -27.85 35.34 8.15
CA THR A 439 -26.48 34.86 7.97
C THR A 439 -26.10 34.85 6.49
N GLN A 440 -24.88 35.30 6.16
CA GLN A 440 -24.30 35.16 4.82
C GLN A 440 -23.90 33.71 4.60
N ILE A 441 -24.56 33.04 3.65
CA ILE A 441 -24.35 31.63 3.29
C ILE A 441 -23.69 31.55 1.91
N THR A 442 -22.75 30.64 1.75
CA THR A 442 -22.11 30.32 0.47
C THR A 442 -22.22 28.82 0.18
N MET A 443 -22.52 28.47 -1.07
CA MET A 443 -22.58 27.09 -1.57
C MET A 443 -21.69 26.96 -2.82
N THR A 444 -20.69 26.10 -2.75
CA THR A 444 -19.71 25.89 -3.82
C THR A 444 -19.75 24.43 -4.27
N PRO A 445 -20.13 24.11 -5.52
CA PRO A 445 -20.01 22.76 -6.07
C PRO A 445 -18.58 22.24 -6.04
N LEU A 446 -18.38 20.93 -5.92
CA LEU A 446 -17.07 20.31 -6.04
C LEU A 446 -16.83 19.84 -7.48
N ALA A 447 -15.66 20.14 -8.03
CA ALA A 447 -15.22 19.61 -9.33
C ALA A 447 -14.81 18.13 -9.22
N SER A 448 -14.22 17.75 -8.09
CA SER A 448 -13.88 16.37 -7.75
C SER A 448 -13.71 16.23 -6.24
N ILE A 449 -13.68 14.97 -5.78
CA ILE A 449 -13.34 14.65 -4.40
C ILE A 449 -12.53 13.35 -4.38
N GLY A 450 -11.29 13.44 -3.89
CA GLY A 450 -10.41 12.29 -3.74
C GLY A 450 -10.60 11.61 -2.38
N GLY A 451 -10.23 10.34 -2.27
CA GLY A 451 -10.18 9.63 -0.99
C GLY A 451 -11.54 9.20 -0.42
N LEU A 452 -12.62 9.26 -1.20
CA LEU A 452 -13.89 8.66 -0.79
C LEU A 452 -13.71 7.14 -0.60
N PRO A 453 -14.33 6.53 0.42
CA PRO A 453 -14.29 5.09 0.63
C PRO A 453 -15.25 4.34 -0.30
N PHE A 454 -15.52 4.89 -1.50
CA PHE A 454 -16.43 4.34 -2.50
C PHE A 454 -15.69 4.16 -3.83
N GLY A 455 -15.79 2.99 -4.44
CA GLY A 455 -15.18 2.72 -5.75
C GLY A 455 -15.96 3.25 -6.95
N GLY A 456 -17.19 3.76 -6.76
CA GLY A 456 -18.07 4.22 -7.84
C GLY A 456 -18.01 5.73 -8.12
N PRO A 457 -18.67 6.19 -9.22
CA PRO A 457 -18.65 7.59 -9.63
C PRO A 457 -19.37 8.53 -8.65
N LEU A 458 -18.92 9.79 -8.60
CA LEU A 458 -19.57 10.88 -7.88
C LEU A 458 -20.81 11.36 -8.65
N ALA A 459 -21.97 11.47 -7.99
CA ALA A 459 -23.19 12.01 -8.59
C ALA A 459 -23.35 13.53 -8.39
N GLY A 460 -22.70 14.06 -7.36
CA GLY A 460 -22.59 15.49 -7.10
C GLY A 460 -22.22 15.78 -5.64
N ALA A 461 -21.53 16.88 -5.39
CA ALA A 461 -21.17 17.33 -4.05
C ALA A 461 -20.99 18.86 -3.99
N VAL A 462 -21.18 19.43 -2.80
CA VAL A 462 -20.99 20.85 -2.50
C VAL A 462 -20.21 21.03 -1.20
N LYS A 463 -19.49 22.14 -1.08
CA LYS A 463 -19.00 22.69 0.18
C LYS A 463 -19.89 23.87 0.59
N LEU A 464 -20.31 23.89 1.86
CA LEU A 464 -21.13 24.95 2.42
C LEU A 464 -20.32 25.77 3.42
N GLU A 465 -20.46 27.09 3.37
CA GLU A 465 -19.78 28.02 4.26
C GLU A 465 -20.79 29.02 4.86
N PRO A 466 -20.63 29.42 6.14
CA PRO A 466 -19.50 29.14 7.04
C PRO A 466 -19.46 27.69 7.54
N ASP A 467 -18.28 27.06 7.54
CA ASP A 467 -18.10 25.68 8.02
C ASP A 467 -18.44 25.58 9.52
N GLY A 468 -19.12 24.50 9.92
CA GLY A 468 -19.53 24.26 11.30
C GLY A 468 -20.74 25.06 11.80
N LEU A 469 -21.36 25.91 10.97
CA LEU A 469 -22.58 26.64 11.35
C LEU A 469 -23.71 25.68 11.72
N GLN A 470 -24.17 25.74 12.97
CA GLN A 470 -25.24 24.90 13.51
C GLN A 470 -26.63 25.43 13.14
N LEU A 471 -27.56 24.53 12.84
CA LEU A 471 -28.93 24.84 12.45
C LEU A 471 -29.94 24.39 13.51
N TYR A 472 -30.93 25.24 13.79
CA TYR A 472 -32.02 24.95 14.72
C TYR A 472 -33.16 24.15 14.08
N GLN A 473 -33.22 24.16 12.76
CA GLN A 473 -34.13 23.36 11.93
C GLN A 473 -33.34 22.86 10.73
N TYR A 474 -33.65 21.64 10.27
CA TYR A 474 -32.92 21.05 9.16
C TYR A 474 -33.06 21.88 7.88
N ALA A 475 -31.93 22.33 7.35
CA ALA A 475 -31.87 22.78 5.96
C ALA A 475 -31.96 21.56 5.04
N THR A 476 -32.45 21.76 3.82
CA THR A 476 -32.60 20.70 2.83
C THR A 476 -31.73 21.01 1.63
N LEU A 477 -30.72 20.16 1.39
CA LEU A 477 -29.92 20.18 0.16
C LEU A 477 -30.52 19.20 -0.84
N THR A 478 -30.75 19.66 -2.05
CA THR A 478 -31.25 18.88 -3.16
C THR A 478 -30.20 18.83 -4.26
N ILE A 479 -29.79 17.60 -4.62
CA ILE A 479 -28.83 17.31 -5.67
C ILE A 479 -29.57 16.60 -6.80
N SER A 480 -29.67 17.23 -7.96
CA SER A 480 -30.17 16.61 -9.19
C SER A 480 -28.98 16.30 -10.09
N PRO A 481 -28.49 15.04 -10.12
CA PRO A 481 -27.30 14.67 -10.88
C PRO A 481 -27.55 14.73 -12.38
N ALA A 482 -26.49 14.95 -13.17
CA ALA A 482 -26.60 14.88 -14.63
C ALA A 482 -26.84 13.45 -15.14
N ALA A 483 -26.32 12.44 -14.41
CA ALA A 483 -26.56 11.02 -14.64
C ALA A 483 -27.04 10.36 -13.33
N PRO A 484 -28.22 9.73 -13.30
CA PRO A 484 -28.75 9.09 -12.10
C PRO A 484 -27.96 7.81 -11.75
N LEU A 485 -27.69 7.62 -10.45
CA LEU A 485 -27.17 6.36 -9.91
C LEU A 485 -28.27 5.28 -9.82
N ALA A 486 -27.88 4.01 -9.82
CA ALA A 486 -28.79 2.91 -9.52
C ALA A 486 -29.23 2.95 -8.04
N ALA A 487 -30.46 2.50 -7.74
CA ALA A 487 -31.05 2.62 -6.40
C ALA A 487 -30.19 2.01 -5.28
N GLY A 488 -29.53 0.88 -5.53
CA GLY A 488 -28.67 0.18 -4.56
C GLY A 488 -27.27 0.76 -4.41
N GLU A 489 -26.92 1.78 -5.20
CA GLU A 489 -25.58 2.38 -5.20
C GLU A 489 -25.53 3.75 -4.54
N ILE A 490 -26.68 4.36 -4.21
CA ILE A 490 -26.76 5.70 -3.64
C ILE A 490 -26.07 5.73 -2.27
N SER A 491 -24.94 6.44 -2.21
CA SER A 491 -24.11 6.54 -1.01
C SER A 491 -23.96 8.02 -0.62
N PRO A 492 -24.82 8.54 0.28
CA PRO A 492 -24.67 9.89 0.79
C PRO A 492 -23.46 9.98 1.73
N PHE A 493 -22.77 11.11 1.70
CA PHE A 493 -21.65 11.38 2.59
C PHE A 493 -21.58 12.87 2.94
N SER A 494 -20.88 13.16 4.03
CA SER A 494 -20.53 14.50 4.48
C SER A 494 -19.11 14.52 5.02
N PHE A 495 -18.48 15.69 5.06
CA PHE A 495 -17.14 15.90 5.58
C PHE A 495 -17.01 17.31 6.15
N ARG A 496 -16.18 17.54 7.16
CA ARG A 496 -15.94 18.85 7.76
C ARG A 496 -14.69 19.54 7.20
N GLY A 497 -14.71 20.88 7.13
CA GLY A 497 -13.53 21.71 6.89
C GLY A 497 -12.79 21.37 5.59
N PRO A 498 -11.49 20.97 5.67
CA PRO A 498 -10.70 20.62 4.48
C PRO A 498 -10.97 19.21 3.94
N GLY A 499 -11.94 18.46 4.49
CA GLY A 499 -12.22 17.09 4.08
C GLY A 499 -12.01 16.04 5.18
N VAL A 500 -12.13 16.42 6.45
CA VAL A 500 -12.01 15.50 7.60
C VAL A 500 -13.40 15.06 8.07
N ASP A 501 -13.47 14.18 9.09
CA ASP A 501 -14.74 13.76 9.72
C ASP A 501 -15.81 13.31 8.72
N LEU A 502 -15.45 12.31 7.89
CA LEU A 502 -16.39 11.66 7.00
C LEU A 502 -17.56 11.05 7.79
N ASP A 503 -18.78 11.46 7.46
CA ASP A 503 -20.03 11.05 8.11
C ASP A 503 -21.14 10.84 7.05
N VAL A 504 -22.30 10.31 7.45
CA VAL A 504 -23.42 9.99 6.55
C VAL A 504 -24.64 10.86 6.89
N PRO A 505 -25.00 11.83 6.03
CA PRO A 505 -26.17 12.67 6.27
C PRO A 505 -27.47 11.91 6.01
N ALA A 506 -28.54 12.31 6.70
CA ALA A 506 -29.86 11.72 6.52
C ALA A 506 -30.45 12.04 5.14
N LEU A 507 -31.02 11.03 4.48
CA LEU A 507 -31.81 11.21 3.26
C LEU A 507 -33.20 11.76 3.60
N GLY A 508 -33.64 12.75 2.83
CA GLY A 508 -35.00 13.25 2.87
C GLY A 508 -35.98 12.28 2.21
N ALA A 509 -37.21 12.22 2.72
CA ALA A 509 -38.30 11.39 2.18
C ALA A 509 -38.62 11.63 0.70
N ASP A 510 -38.29 12.81 0.16
CA ASP A 510 -38.50 13.17 -1.25
C ASP A 510 -37.35 12.73 -2.18
N THR A 511 -36.43 11.89 -1.69
CA THR A 511 -35.33 11.34 -2.48
C THR A 511 -35.84 10.40 -3.57
N THR A 512 -35.35 10.60 -4.80
CA THR A 512 -35.62 9.78 -5.99
C THR A 512 -34.32 9.56 -6.77
N LEU A 513 -34.31 8.67 -7.76
CA LEU A 513 -33.14 8.45 -8.62
C LEU A 513 -32.69 9.70 -9.40
N GLN A 514 -33.60 10.66 -9.61
CA GLN A 514 -33.34 11.91 -10.36
C GLN A 514 -33.12 13.12 -9.44
N ARG A 515 -33.26 12.93 -8.13
CA ARG A 515 -33.19 14.00 -7.12
C ARG A 515 -32.86 13.41 -5.76
N TYR A 516 -31.63 13.61 -5.29
CA TYR A 516 -31.21 13.24 -3.94
C TYR A 516 -31.47 14.39 -2.99
N THR A 517 -32.14 14.10 -1.87
CA THR A 517 -32.46 15.11 -0.87
C THR A 517 -31.72 14.76 0.41
N LEU A 518 -30.91 15.68 0.94
CA LEU A 518 -30.15 15.53 2.17
C LEU A 518 -30.65 16.52 3.23
N LYS A 519 -30.82 16.05 4.47
CA LYS A 519 -31.18 16.88 5.62
C LYS A 519 -29.90 17.29 6.35
N LEU A 520 -29.73 18.59 6.55
CA LEU A 520 -28.51 19.17 7.11
C LEU A 520 -28.81 19.77 8.49
N SER A 521 -28.12 19.30 9.53
CA SER A 521 -28.15 19.87 10.89
C SER A 521 -27.08 20.93 11.11
N HIS A 522 -26.04 20.95 10.28
CA HIS A 522 -24.95 21.90 10.34
C HIS A 522 -24.38 22.15 8.94
N PHE A 523 -23.39 23.05 8.83
CA PHE A 523 -22.70 23.34 7.58
C PHE A 523 -21.38 22.60 7.49
N SER A 524 -21.16 21.99 6.34
CA SER A 524 -19.96 21.24 6.02
C SER A 524 -19.94 20.95 4.52
N GLY A 525 -19.13 19.99 4.07
CA GLY A 525 -19.23 19.40 2.75
C GLY A 525 -20.25 18.25 2.71
N TYR A 526 -21.04 18.19 1.64
CA TYR A 526 -22.08 17.17 1.45
C TYR A 526 -22.09 16.66 0.01
N GLY A 527 -22.35 15.37 -0.18
CA GLY A 527 -22.43 14.79 -1.52
C GLY A 527 -23.05 13.41 -1.58
N VAL A 528 -23.19 12.90 -2.81
CA VAL A 528 -23.67 11.55 -3.11
C VAL A 528 -22.74 10.91 -4.15
N ALA A 529 -22.32 9.68 -3.88
CA ALA A 529 -21.51 8.85 -4.78
C ALA A 529 -22.13 7.44 -4.95
N SER A 530 -21.62 6.67 -5.91
CA SER A 530 -21.92 5.25 -6.07
C SER A 530 -20.98 4.41 -5.19
N GLY A 531 -21.53 3.49 -4.41
CA GLY A 531 -20.76 2.64 -3.51
C GLY A 531 -21.43 1.26 -3.31
N THR A 532 -20.61 0.24 -3.12
CA THR A 532 -21.07 -1.12 -2.82
C THR A 532 -21.61 -1.22 -1.38
N ASP A 533 -22.40 -2.25 -1.10
CA ASP A 533 -22.92 -2.50 0.26
C ASP A 533 -21.82 -2.59 1.31
N ALA A 534 -20.69 -3.22 0.98
CA ALA A 534 -19.56 -3.35 1.89
C ALA A 534 -18.88 -2.00 2.18
N GLU A 535 -18.76 -1.14 1.17
CA GLU A 535 -18.18 0.21 1.30
C GLU A 535 -19.11 1.15 2.08
N ARG A 536 -20.41 1.12 1.79
CA ARG A 536 -21.42 1.86 2.55
C ARG A 536 -21.43 1.45 4.02
N ALA A 537 -21.33 0.14 4.28
CA ALA A 537 -21.26 -0.38 5.64
C ALA A 537 -19.97 0.02 6.38
N ALA A 538 -18.83 0.02 5.69
CA ALA A 538 -17.57 0.47 6.26
C ALA A 538 -17.61 1.96 6.64
N LEU A 539 -18.19 2.81 5.79
CA LEU A 539 -18.38 4.23 6.13
C LEU A 539 -19.41 4.40 7.25
N ALA A 540 -20.54 3.69 7.22
CA ALA A 540 -21.57 3.73 8.24
C ALA A 540 -21.04 3.32 9.63
N ALA A 541 -20.25 2.24 9.69
CA ALA A 541 -19.64 1.79 10.94
C ALA A 541 -18.69 2.84 11.51
N ARG A 542 -17.94 3.50 10.62
CA ARG A 542 -17.05 4.60 10.98
C ARG A 542 -17.81 5.83 11.48
N ALA A 543 -18.83 6.27 10.74
CA ALA A 543 -19.72 7.37 11.08
C ALA A 543 -20.39 7.13 12.44
N ALA A 544 -20.96 5.94 12.65
CA ALA A 544 -21.57 5.58 13.92
C ALA A 544 -20.57 5.59 15.08
N GLN A 545 -19.33 5.14 14.86
CA GLN A 545 -18.28 5.13 15.88
C GLN A 545 -17.85 6.55 16.29
N TYR A 546 -17.60 7.45 15.33
CA TYR A 546 -17.16 8.83 15.64
C TYR A 546 -18.33 9.77 16.01
N GLY A 547 -19.51 9.58 15.43
CA GLY A 547 -20.74 10.34 15.75
C GLY A 547 -21.25 10.04 17.16
N THR A 548 -21.15 8.78 17.63
CA THR A 548 -21.45 8.45 19.03
C THR A 548 -20.43 9.04 20.00
N GLU A 549 -19.16 9.20 19.62
CA GLU A 549 -18.14 9.85 20.45
C GLU A 549 -18.35 11.37 20.57
N ALA A 550 -18.78 12.03 19.49
CA ALA A 550 -19.13 13.45 19.48
C ALA A 550 -20.33 13.74 20.40
N VAL A 551 -21.44 12.99 20.24
CA VAL A 551 -22.63 13.15 21.09
C VAL A 551 -22.34 12.71 22.53
N ALA A 552 -21.54 11.65 22.75
CA ALA A 552 -21.10 11.27 24.09
C ALA A 552 -20.25 12.37 24.76
N SER A 553 -19.50 13.17 23.98
CA SER A 553 -18.77 14.32 24.50
C SER A 553 -19.71 15.43 24.95
N GLU A 554 -20.74 15.74 24.17
CA GLU A 554 -21.77 16.72 24.53
C GLU A 554 -22.56 16.27 25.77
N ILE A 555 -22.89 14.98 25.87
CA ILE A 555 -23.52 14.39 27.06
C ILE A 555 -22.62 14.53 28.29
N ARG A 556 -21.31 14.24 28.16
CA ARG A 556 -20.34 14.42 29.25
C ARG A 556 -20.24 15.88 29.69
N ASP A 557 -20.21 16.82 28.75
CA ASP A 557 -20.15 18.25 29.04
C ASP A 557 -21.42 18.73 29.76
N LEU A 558 -22.61 18.27 29.31
CA LEU A 558 -23.88 18.53 29.99
C LEU A 558 -23.90 17.99 31.42
N LEU A 559 -23.43 16.76 31.64
CA LEU A 559 -23.32 16.14 32.97
C LEU A 559 -22.30 16.86 33.87
N ASN A 560 -21.17 17.29 33.31
CA ASN A 560 -20.15 18.03 34.05
C ASN A 560 -20.65 19.38 34.54
N ARG A 561 -21.44 20.10 33.73
CA ARG A 561 -22.08 21.36 34.13
C ARG A 561 -23.00 21.19 35.35
N GLU A 562 -23.86 20.18 35.35
CA GLU A 562 -24.71 19.87 36.50
C GLU A 562 -23.89 19.54 37.74
N ARG A 563 -22.82 18.75 37.56
CA ARG A 563 -21.92 18.38 38.66
C ARG A 563 -21.24 19.61 39.28
N LEU A 564 -20.82 20.57 38.45
CA LEU A 564 -20.19 21.82 38.89
C LEU A 564 -21.19 22.75 39.60
N ALA A 565 -22.42 22.87 39.09
CA ALA A 565 -23.48 23.64 39.75
C ALA A 565 -23.78 23.08 41.16
N ALA A 566 -23.87 21.75 41.29
CA ALA A 566 -24.04 21.09 42.57
C ALA A 566 -22.85 21.29 43.54
N LEU A 567 -21.61 21.34 43.05
CA LEU A 567 -20.43 21.63 43.88
C LEU A 567 -20.40 23.08 44.39
N ALA A 568 -21.03 24.00 43.66
CA ALA A 568 -21.10 25.41 43.99
C ALA A 568 -22.35 25.79 44.83
N ASP A 569 -23.12 24.80 45.31
CA ASP A 569 -24.43 25.00 45.98
C ASP A 569 -25.40 25.85 45.14
N GLN A 570 -25.28 25.78 43.80
CA GLN A 570 -26.21 26.41 42.87
C GLN A 570 -27.31 25.43 42.45
N PRO A 571 -28.53 25.91 42.16
CA PRO A 571 -29.55 25.07 41.55
C PRO A 571 -29.08 24.58 40.18
N GLY A 572 -29.31 23.30 39.88
CA GLY A 572 -29.01 22.70 38.57
C GLY A 572 -29.90 23.26 37.45
N ASP A 573 -29.57 22.96 36.20
CA ASP A 573 -30.32 23.42 35.04
C ASP A 573 -31.73 22.82 35.04
N PRO A 574 -32.81 23.63 35.12
CA PRO A 574 -34.18 23.12 35.10
C PRO A 574 -34.53 22.42 33.77
N GLN A 575 -33.78 22.64 32.69
CA GLN A 575 -33.94 21.98 31.39
C GLN A 575 -32.97 20.83 31.15
N PHE A 576 -32.18 20.43 32.15
CA PHE A 576 -31.17 19.38 32.00
C PHE A 576 -31.73 18.11 31.34
N ARG A 577 -32.93 17.68 31.76
CA ARG A 577 -33.54 16.45 31.24
C ARG A 577 -33.94 16.56 29.76
N GLU A 578 -34.56 17.68 29.39
CA GLU A 578 -34.94 17.95 28.00
C GLU A 578 -33.71 18.01 27.08
N LYS A 579 -32.62 18.65 27.54
CA LYS A 579 -31.36 18.72 26.79
C LYS A 579 -30.70 17.35 26.63
N LEU A 580 -30.72 16.53 27.68
CA LEU A 580 -30.16 15.18 27.64
C LEU A 580 -30.96 14.26 26.71
N ASP A 581 -32.29 14.31 26.79
CA ASP A 581 -33.17 13.52 25.91
C ASP A 581 -33.01 13.95 24.43
N ALA A 582 -32.81 15.24 24.16
CA ALA A 582 -32.53 15.74 22.81
C ALA A 582 -31.21 15.22 22.23
N LEU A 583 -30.15 15.13 23.05
CA LEU A 583 -28.87 14.55 22.64
C LEU A 583 -29.01 13.05 22.37
N MET A 584 -29.74 12.31 23.21
CA MET A 584 -29.98 10.88 23.01
C MET A 584 -30.84 10.59 21.77
N ASN A 585 -31.86 11.40 21.51
CA ASN A 585 -32.66 11.28 20.29
C ASN A 585 -31.81 11.59 19.05
N ARG A 586 -30.95 12.61 19.09
CA ARG A 586 -29.99 12.89 18.00
C ARG A 586 -29.05 11.71 17.77
N MET A 587 -28.48 11.15 18.85
CA MET A 587 -27.60 9.98 18.77
C MET A 587 -28.31 8.80 18.08
N TYR A 588 -29.59 8.56 18.40
CA TYR A 588 -30.38 7.52 17.76
C TYR A 588 -30.66 7.84 16.29
N ASP A 589 -31.21 9.01 16.01
CA ASP A 589 -31.67 9.42 14.67
C ASP A 589 -30.54 9.49 13.65
N GLU A 590 -29.33 9.90 14.08
CA GLU A 590 -28.17 10.06 13.21
C GLU A 590 -27.32 8.78 13.15
N ASN A 591 -27.08 8.10 14.27
CA ASN A 591 -26.08 7.03 14.35
C ASN A 591 -26.65 5.60 14.42
N VAL A 592 -27.96 5.44 14.65
CA VAL A 592 -28.58 4.13 14.86
C VAL A 592 -29.70 3.88 13.85
N ALA A 593 -30.72 4.73 13.84
CA ALA A 593 -31.95 4.56 13.05
C ALA A 593 -31.71 4.33 11.55
N PRO A 594 -30.78 5.06 10.87
CA PRO A 594 -30.55 4.90 9.44
C PRO A 594 -30.06 3.50 9.05
N TYR A 595 -29.45 2.78 9.99
CA TYR A 595 -28.74 1.54 9.70
C TYR A 595 -29.44 0.28 10.19
N LEU A 596 -30.59 0.39 10.88
CA LEU A 596 -31.29 -0.74 11.48
C LEU A 596 -31.69 -1.81 10.45
N ALA A 597 -32.21 -1.39 9.29
CA ALA A 597 -32.66 -2.30 8.24
C ALA A 597 -31.50 -3.06 7.59
N ASP A 598 -30.44 -2.35 7.20
CA ASP A 598 -29.27 -2.94 6.54
C ASP A 598 -28.52 -3.88 7.51
N ALA A 599 -28.35 -3.48 8.77
CA ALA A 599 -27.73 -4.31 9.78
C ALA A 599 -28.53 -5.60 10.07
N SER A 600 -29.86 -5.53 10.04
CA SER A 600 -30.73 -6.68 10.32
C SER A 600 -30.75 -7.75 9.22
N SER A 601 -30.33 -7.40 8.00
CA SER A 601 -30.49 -8.24 6.81
C SER A 601 -29.19 -8.70 6.18
N ASN A 602 -28.04 -8.14 6.61
CA ASN A 602 -26.73 -8.44 6.07
C ASN A 602 -25.73 -8.73 7.19
N CYS A 603 -25.10 -9.91 7.16
CA CYS A 603 -24.17 -10.33 8.21
C CYS A 603 -22.98 -9.39 8.36
N THR A 604 -22.40 -8.96 7.23
CA THR A 604 -21.20 -8.12 7.23
C THR A 604 -21.50 -6.75 7.82
N ILE A 605 -22.59 -6.13 7.36
CA ILE A 605 -23.04 -4.82 7.83
C ILE A 605 -23.39 -4.89 9.31
N GLY A 606 -24.22 -5.86 9.69
CA GLY A 606 -24.65 -6.01 11.07
C GLY A 606 -23.49 -6.26 12.04
N ARG A 607 -22.51 -7.11 11.69
CA ARG A 607 -21.32 -7.32 12.54
C ARG A 607 -20.52 -6.04 12.78
N SER A 608 -20.45 -5.15 11.79
CA SER A 608 -19.73 -3.88 11.93
C SER A 608 -20.47 -2.86 12.81
N LEU A 609 -21.82 -2.90 12.82
CA LEU A 609 -22.65 -1.91 13.50
C LEU A 609 -23.19 -2.34 14.88
N VAL A 610 -23.20 -3.64 15.18
CA VAL A 610 -23.63 -4.18 16.47
C VAL A 610 -22.94 -3.49 17.66
N PRO A 611 -21.61 -3.23 17.67
CA PRO A 611 -20.98 -2.48 18.75
C PRO A 611 -21.58 -1.09 18.98
N SER A 612 -21.90 -0.36 17.90
CA SER A 612 -22.49 0.98 17.96
C SER A 612 -23.92 0.93 18.50
N PHE A 613 -24.72 -0.06 18.09
CA PHE A 613 -26.09 -0.24 18.60
C PHE A 613 -26.08 -0.60 20.08
N LEU A 614 -25.19 -1.51 20.50
CA LEU A 614 -25.04 -1.88 21.91
C LEU A 614 -24.53 -0.70 22.76
N ASN A 615 -23.67 0.16 22.20
CA ASN A 615 -23.25 1.39 22.86
C ASN A 615 -24.44 2.35 23.08
N PHE A 616 -25.28 2.57 22.07
CA PHE A 616 -26.50 3.36 22.23
C PHE A 616 -27.43 2.78 23.30
N VAL A 617 -27.75 1.49 23.20
CA VAL A 617 -28.62 0.80 24.18
C VAL A 617 -28.06 0.97 25.59
N ARG A 618 -26.75 0.78 25.77
CA ARG A 618 -26.11 0.95 27.08
C ARG A 618 -26.21 2.39 27.61
N GLN A 619 -26.06 3.39 26.75
CA GLN A 619 -26.16 4.79 27.16
C GLN A 619 -27.61 5.16 27.52
N ALA A 620 -28.58 4.69 26.73
CA ALA A 620 -30.01 4.87 27.01
C ALA A 620 -30.41 4.24 28.36
N GLU A 621 -29.95 3.02 28.64
CA GLU A 621 -30.16 2.34 29.94
C GLU A 621 -29.56 3.13 31.12
N LEU A 622 -28.36 3.69 30.94
CA LEU A 622 -27.66 4.43 32.00
C LEU A 622 -28.32 5.78 32.29
N ILE A 623 -28.87 6.44 31.27
CA ILE A 623 -29.56 7.73 31.38
C ILE A 623 -30.97 7.56 31.95
N GLY A 624 -31.64 6.47 31.57
CA GLY A 624 -32.93 5.99 32.08
C GLY A 624 -34.15 6.77 31.59
N GLY A 625 -35.19 6.05 31.14
CA GLY A 625 -36.49 6.61 30.76
C GLY A 625 -36.50 7.33 29.40
N GLY A 626 -37.58 7.13 28.63
CA GLY A 626 -37.87 7.90 27.40
C GLY A 626 -37.37 7.31 26.08
N HIS A 627 -36.62 6.20 26.11
CA HIS A 627 -35.99 5.61 24.91
C HIS A 627 -36.28 4.11 24.69
N ASP A 628 -37.24 3.52 25.41
CA ASP A 628 -37.55 2.07 25.35
C ASP A 628 -37.82 1.57 23.92
N ALA A 629 -38.47 2.39 23.08
CA ALA A 629 -38.76 2.03 21.69
C ALA A 629 -37.48 1.99 20.82
N GLN A 630 -36.59 2.96 21.02
CA GLN A 630 -35.30 3.06 20.34
C GLN A 630 -34.37 1.93 20.76
N GLU A 631 -34.31 1.62 22.06
CA GLU A 631 -33.56 0.48 22.61
C GLU A 631 -34.04 -0.85 22.01
N GLN A 632 -35.37 -1.05 21.99
CA GLN A 632 -35.97 -2.26 21.42
C GLN A 632 -35.63 -2.38 19.93
N ALA A 633 -35.73 -1.30 19.16
CA ALA A 633 -35.42 -1.30 17.73
C ALA A 633 -33.93 -1.61 17.45
N ALA A 634 -33.02 -1.03 18.25
CA ALA A 634 -31.59 -1.33 18.16
C ALA A 634 -31.30 -2.81 18.49
N MET A 635 -31.90 -3.34 19.55
CA MET A 635 -31.74 -4.74 19.94
C MET A 635 -32.37 -5.71 18.93
N ASP A 636 -33.48 -5.34 18.29
CA ASP A 636 -34.08 -6.14 17.22
C ASP A 636 -33.19 -6.18 15.97
N ALA A 637 -32.52 -5.08 15.63
CA ALA A 637 -31.52 -5.07 14.57
C ALA A 637 -30.29 -5.94 14.91
N VAL A 638 -29.83 -5.93 16.16
CA VAL A 638 -28.76 -6.82 16.65
C VAL A 638 -29.17 -8.30 16.50
N ARG A 639 -30.39 -8.66 16.89
CA ARG A 639 -30.92 -10.03 16.71
C ARG A 639 -31.03 -10.40 15.23
N GLY A 640 -31.54 -9.49 14.40
CA GLY A 640 -31.64 -9.66 12.96
C GLY A 640 -30.29 -9.92 12.29
N SER A 641 -29.26 -9.16 12.68
CA SER A 641 -27.89 -9.34 12.18
C SER A 641 -27.37 -10.76 12.43
N VAL A 642 -27.55 -11.28 13.65
CA VAL A 642 -27.12 -12.64 13.99
C VAL A 642 -27.86 -13.68 13.15
N GLN A 643 -29.16 -13.48 12.91
CA GLN A 643 -29.94 -14.37 12.07
C GLN A 643 -29.54 -14.32 10.60
N ALA A 644 -29.18 -13.13 10.08
CA ALA A 644 -28.60 -12.98 8.75
C ALA A 644 -27.26 -13.73 8.64
N CYS A 645 -26.38 -13.60 9.65
CA CYS A 645 -25.13 -14.34 9.71
C CYS A 645 -25.31 -15.86 9.71
N LEU A 646 -26.22 -16.39 10.52
CA LEU A 646 -26.49 -17.83 10.52
C LEU A 646 -26.96 -18.31 9.15
N ARG A 647 -27.82 -17.56 8.47
CA ARG A 647 -28.30 -17.91 7.13
C ARG A 647 -27.17 -17.88 6.10
N GLU A 648 -26.39 -16.82 6.06
CA GLU A 648 -25.28 -16.65 5.11
C GLU A 648 -24.17 -17.69 5.31
N GLN A 649 -23.90 -18.09 6.56
CA GLN A 649 -22.88 -19.09 6.88
C GLN A 649 -23.32 -20.54 6.63
N THR A 650 -24.63 -20.81 6.63
CA THR A 650 -25.18 -22.17 6.49
C THR A 650 -25.74 -22.46 5.10
N GLN A 651 -26.09 -21.43 4.31
CA GLN A 651 -26.66 -21.60 2.98
C GLN A 651 -25.66 -21.25 1.85
N PRO A 652 -25.60 -22.06 0.78
CA PRO A 652 -26.29 -23.34 0.57
C PRO A 652 -25.68 -24.51 1.37
N CYS A 653 -24.47 -24.36 1.90
CA CYS A 653 -23.74 -25.33 2.72
C CYS A 653 -22.66 -24.60 3.54
N VAL A 654 -22.11 -25.28 4.54
CA VAL A 654 -21.04 -24.76 5.41
C VAL A 654 -19.66 -25.08 4.82
N THR A 655 -18.80 -24.08 4.64
CA THR A 655 -17.44 -24.32 4.15
C THR A 655 -16.64 -25.20 5.13
N PRO A 656 -16.04 -26.33 4.71
CA PRO A 656 -15.38 -27.30 5.59
C PRO A 656 -13.97 -26.89 6.03
N THR A 657 -13.77 -25.62 6.36
CA THR A 657 -12.49 -25.11 6.88
C THR A 657 -12.60 -24.81 8.37
N LEU A 658 -11.49 -24.95 9.09
CA LEU A 658 -11.44 -24.64 10.52
C LEU A 658 -11.90 -23.21 10.80
N THR A 659 -11.52 -22.24 9.96
CA THR A 659 -11.92 -20.83 10.11
C THR A 659 -13.42 -20.66 10.00
N ALA A 660 -14.06 -21.19 8.94
CA ALA A 660 -15.50 -21.06 8.74
C ALA A 660 -16.31 -21.75 9.85
N LEU A 661 -15.86 -22.92 10.32
CA LEU A 661 -16.53 -23.66 11.39
C LEU A 661 -16.39 -22.96 12.76
N LEU A 662 -15.23 -22.36 13.04
CA LEU A 662 -15.03 -21.52 14.23
C LEU A 662 -15.91 -20.26 14.19
N GLU A 663 -16.06 -19.64 13.01
CA GLU A 663 -16.96 -18.50 12.83
C GLU A 663 -18.41 -18.89 13.05
N LEU A 664 -18.88 -20.00 12.48
CA LEU A 664 -20.23 -20.52 12.69
C LEU A 664 -20.49 -20.78 14.18
N THR A 665 -19.55 -21.43 14.88
CA THR A 665 -19.67 -21.71 16.33
C THR A 665 -19.78 -20.41 17.15
N ARG A 666 -19.06 -19.35 16.76
CA ARG A 666 -19.17 -18.03 17.41
C ARG A 666 -20.56 -17.43 17.19
N THR A 667 -21.08 -17.48 15.96
CA THR A 667 -22.42 -16.96 15.62
C THR A 667 -23.52 -17.73 16.37
N VAL A 668 -23.43 -19.06 16.42
CA VAL A 668 -24.37 -19.91 17.19
C VAL A 668 -24.36 -19.55 18.68
N ARG A 669 -23.17 -19.32 19.26
CA ARG A 669 -23.06 -18.87 20.66
C ARG A 669 -23.68 -17.48 20.86
N GLN A 670 -23.50 -16.56 19.92
CA GLN A 670 -24.14 -15.23 19.96
C GLN A 670 -25.66 -15.35 19.87
N ALA A 671 -26.18 -16.23 19.01
CA ALA A 671 -27.61 -16.48 18.88
C ALA A 671 -28.20 -16.98 20.19
N ALA A 672 -27.56 -17.95 20.85
CA ALA A 672 -27.97 -18.45 22.17
C ALA A 672 -27.99 -17.36 23.25
N LEU A 673 -27.01 -16.45 23.26
CA LEU A 673 -26.95 -15.34 24.21
C LEU A 673 -28.06 -14.30 23.98
N LEU A 674 -28.49 -14.12 22.74
CA LEU A 674 -29.48 -13.11 22.32
C LEU A 674 -30.90 -13.66 22.19
N GLY A 675 -31.11 -14.97 22.42
CA GLY A 675 -32.38 -15.64 22.23
C GLY A 675 -32.81 -15.75 20.76
N VAL A 676 -31.86 -15.70 19.83
CA VAL A 676 -32.10 -15.91 18.40
C VAL A 676 -32.08 -17.41 18.11
N SER A 677 -33.03 -17.88 17.29
CA SER A 677 -33.06 -19.28 16.87
C SER A 677 -31.84 -19.60 16.02
N ASP A 678 -31.13 -20.67 16.40
CA ASP A 678 -29.99 -21.24 15.68
C ASP A 678 -30.38 -22.48 14.84
N GLU A 679 -31.69 -22.68 14.61
CA GLU A 679 -32.29 -23.92 14.12
C GLU A 679 -31.46 -24.59 13.01
N GLY A 680 -30.81 -25.69 13.39
CA GLY A 680 -30.09 -26.57 12.48
C GLY A 680 -28.74 -26.05 11.99
N ALA A 681 -28.21 -24.93 12.49
CA ALA A 681 -26.95 -24.36 12.01
C ALA A 681 -25.77 -25.34 12.14
N MET A 682 -25.65 -26.03 13.28
CA MET A 682 -24.63 -27.07 13.48
C MET A 682 -24.95 -28.39 12.76
N GLY A 683 -26.20 -28.60 12.37
CA GLY A 683 -26.66 -29.74 11.57
C GLY A 683 -26.61 -29.50 10.05
N ALA A 684 -26.25 -28.29 9.61
CA ALA A 684 -26.14 -27.97 8.19
C ALA A 684 -25.01 -28.78 7.54
N SER A 685 -25.26 -29.32 6.35
CA SER A 685 -24.25 -30.06 5.60
C SER A 685 -23.08 -29.17 5.18
N THR A 686 -21.88 -29.72 5.25
CA THR A 686 -20.70 -29.04 4.72
C THR A 686 -20.65 -29.05 3.20
N CYS A 687 -19.86 -28.15 2.62
CA CYS A 687 -19.63 -28.11 1.18
C CYS A 687 -18.67 -29.21 0.76
N GLY A 688 -18.99 -29.92 -0.33
CA GLY A 688 -18.17 -30.99 -0.87
C GLY A 688 -18.88 -31.79 -1.96
N TRP A 689 -18.26 -32.90 -2.37
CA TRP A 689 -18.82 -33.85 -3.33
C TRP A 689 -19.83 -34.78 -2.65
N LYS A 690 -20.98 -34.97 -3.29
CA LYS A 690 -21.97 -35.98 -2.92
C LYS A 690 -22.42 -36.74 -4.17
N GLY A 691 -22.91 -37.97 -3.99
CA GLY A 691 -23.40 -38.79 -5.09
C GLY A 691 -22.94 -40.24 -4.98
N LYS A 692 -22.95 -40.98 -6.09
CA LYS A 692 -22.72 -42.41 -6.13
C LYS A 692 -21.41 -42.76 -6.84
N LEU A 693 -20.69 -43.75 -6.32
CA LEU A 693 -19.54 -44.38 -6.95
C LEU A 693 -19.74 -45.90 -6.98
N GLU A 694 -19.39 -46.54 -8.10
CA GLU A 694 -19.48 -47.99 -8.25
C GLU A 694 -18.21 -48.53 -8.94
N ARG A 695 -17.77 -49.74 -8.59
CA ARG A 695 -16.76 -50.50 -9.32
C ARG A 695 -17.19 -51.95 -9.43
N ASP A 696 -17.16 -52.48 -10.65
CA ASP A 696 -17.43 -53.89 -10.94
C ASP A 696 -16.24 -54.51 -11.66
N VAL A 697 -15.73 -55.63 -11.13
CA VAL A 697 -14.63 -56.40 -11.69
C VAL A 697 -15.09 -57.82 -11.98
N HIS A 698 -14.89 -58.27 -13.21
CA HIS A 698 -15.09 -59.65 -13.61
C HIS A 698 -13.82 -60.16 -14.30
N THR A 699 -13.26 -61.25 -13.80
CA THR A 699 -12.09 -61.93 -14.38
C THR A 699 -12.46 -63.35 -14.73
N THR A 700 -12.06 -63.80 -15.92
CA THR A 700 -12.13 -65.22 -16.28
C THR A 700 -10.76 -65.67 -16.81
N TRP A 701 -10.22 -66.74 -16.24
CA TRP A 701 -9.01 -67.39 -16.72
C TRP A 701 -9.29 -68.85 -17.02
N ASN A 702 -8.89 -69.29 -18.21
CA ASN A 702 -9.05 -70.66 -18.66
C ASN A 702 -7.75 -71.20 -19.22
N LYS A 703 -7.35 -72.40 -18.79
CA LYS A 703 -6.26 -73.14 -19.40
C LYS A 703 -6.69 -74.56 -19.73
N HIS A 704 -6.32 -75.00 -20.92
CA HIS A 704 -6.63 -76.33 -21.43
C HIS A 704 -5.34 -77.00 -21.93
N GLU A 705 -5.01 -78.16 -21.39
CA GLU A 705 -3.98 -79.06 -21.89
C GLU A 705 -4.59 -80.44 -22.17
N ASN A 706 -3.85 -81.33 -22.85
CA ASN A 706 -4.39 -82.59 -23.36
C ASN A 706 -5.00 -83.51 -22.28
N ASN A 707 -4.66 -83.31 -21.02
CA ASN A 707 -5.05 -84.16 -19.90
C ASN A 707 -5.60 -83.38 -18.70
N TRP A 708 -5.78 -82.06 -18.78
CA TRP A 708 -6.45 -81.28 -17.75
C TRP A 708 -7.00 -79.95 -18.25
N THR A 709 -8.06 -79.47 -17.58
CA THR A 709 -8.62 -78.13 -17.76
C THR A 709 -8.70 -77.42 -16.42
N GLU A 710 -8.43 -76.12 -16.43
CA GLU A 710 -8.57 -75.27 -15.25
C GLU A 710 -9.26 -73.98 -15.62
N THR A 711 -10.25 -73.64 -14.81
CA THR A 711 -11.09 -72.44 -14.97
C THR A 711 -11.10 -71.71 -13.64
N LEU A 712 -10.86 -70.41 -13.69
CA LEU A 712 -10.96 -69.50 -12.55
C LEU A 712 -11.81 -68.31 -12.97
N GLN A 713 -12.91 -68.09 -12.27
CA GLN A 713 -13.78 -66.93 -12.44
C GLN A 713 -13.80 -66.14 -11.14
N ARG A 714 -13.71 -64.81 -11.22
CA ARG A 714 -13.86 -63.94 -10.04
C ARG A 714 -14.71 -62.74 -10.37
N ASP A 715 -15.65 -62.44 -9.48
CA ASP A 715 -16.56 -61.30 -9.50
C ASP A 715 -16.36 -60.46 -8.24
N GLN A 716 -16.21 -59.15 -8.41
CA GLN A 716 -16.12 -58.19 -7.31
C GLN A 716 -17.00 -56.98 -7.63
N SER A 717 -17.73 -56.48 -6.63
CA SER A 717 -18.50 -55.23 -6.74
C SER A 717 -18.28 -54.37 -5.52
N LEU A 718 -18.24 -53.05 -5.71
CA LEU A 718 -18.13 -52.02 -4.68
C LEU A 718 -19.03 -50.84 -5.02
N GLU A 719 -19.97 -50.52 -4.13
CA GLU A 719 -20.84 -49.35 -4.19
C GLU A 719 -20.55 -48.42 -3.00
N ILE A 720 -20.39 -47.12 -3.27
CA ILE A 720 -20.19 -46.07 -2.25
C ILE A 720 -21.16 -44.92 -2.49
N GLU A 721 -21.98 -44.58 -1.49
CA GLU A 721 -22.78 -43.36 -1.48
C GLU A 721 -22.05 -42.27 -0.67
N LEU A 722 -21.59 -41.23 -1.37
CA LEU A 722 -20.91 -40.08 -0.77
C LEU A 722 -21.94 -39.14 -0.14
N THR A 723 -21.90 -39.06 1.18
CA THR A 723 -22.63 -38.07 1.97
C THR A 723 -21.72 -36.94 2.42
N LEU A 724 -22.33 -35.84 2.85
CA LEU A 724 -21.59 -34.69 3.36
C LEU A 724 -21.72 -34.65 4.88
N PRO A 725 -20.61 -34.54 5.63
CA PRO A 725 -20.69 -34.39 7.07
C PRO A 725 -21.41 -33.09 7.42
N THR A 726 -22.16 -33.12 8.52
CA THR A 726 -22.70 -31.91 9.15
C THR A 726 -21.55 -31.04 9.68
N ALA A 727 -21.82 -29.75 9.92
CA ALA A 727 -20.83 -28.85 10.54
C ALA A 727 -20.30 -29.40 11.88
N SER A 728 -21.16 -30.01 12.70
CA SER A 728 -20.76 -30.66 13.95
C SER A 728 -19.82 -31.84 13.72
N GLU A 729 -20.14 -32.74 12.79
CA GLU A 729 -19.29 -33.89 12.47
C GLU A 729 -17.93 -33.45 11.92
N MET A 730 -17.91 -32.42 11.06
CA MET A 730 -16.67 -31.89 10.49
C MET A 730 -15.75 -31.30 11.56
N ILE A 731 -16.30 -30.69 12.61
CA ILE A 731 -15.49 -30.21 13.75
C ILE A 731 -14.83 -31.38 14.47
N ASP A 732 -15.55 -32.49 14.69
CA ASP A 732 -14.97 -33.67 15.33
C ASP A 732 -13.93 -34.37 14.45
N ILE A 733 -14.13 -34.38 13.12
CA ILE A 733 -13.13 -34.86 12.16
C ILE A 733 -11.86 -34.02 12.23
N LEU A 734 -11.97 -32.69 12.18
CA LEU A 734 -10.82 -31.78 12.28
C LEU A 734 -10.12 -31.85 13.64
N ALA A 735 -10.86 -32.16 14.71
CA ALA A 735 -10.32 -32.37 16.03
C ALA A 735 -9.66 -33.76 16.21
N GLY A 736 -9.70 -34.63 15.19
CA GLY A 736 -9.19 -36.00 15.25
C GLY A 736 -10.00 -36.91 16.18
N ARG A 737 -11.25 -36.54 16.48
CA ARG A 737 -12.16 -37.26 17.38
C ARG A 737 -13.25 -38.03 16.66
N GLY A 738 -13.37 -37.88 15.34
CA GLY A 738 -14.39 -38.54 14.53
C GLY A 738 -13.93 -38.79 13.11
N THR A 739 -14.73 -39.59 12.40
CA THR A 739 -14.60 -39.86 10.96
C THR A 739 -15.98 -39.73 10.32
N HIS A 740 -16.04 -39.33 9.05
CA HIS A 740 -17.27 -39.44 8.28
C HIS A 740 -17.30 -40.80 7.60
N ALA A 741 -18.36 -41.57 7.82
CA ALA A 741 -18.57 -42.86 7.17
C ALA A 741 -19.55 -42.67 6.01
N ASN A 742 -19.08 -42.88 4.79
CA ASN A 742 -19.95 -43.06 3.64
C ASN A 742 -20.67 -44.41 3.75
N GLN A 743 -21.85 -44.52 3.15
CA GLN A 743 -22.50 -45.83 3.03
C GLN A 743 -21.75 -46.63 1.98
N THR A 744 -21.44 -47.89 2.28
CA THR A 744 -20.63 -48.74 1.42
C THR A 744 -21.21 -50.14 1.39
N PHE A 745 -21.18 -50.77 0.22
CA PHE A 745 -21.51 -52.17 0.02
C PHE A 745 -20.44 -52.79 -0.89
N ALA A 746 -19.90 -53.94 -0.50
CA ALA A 746 -18.95 -54.66 -1.32
C ALA A 746 -19.22 -56.17 -1.29
N SER A 747 -19.02 -56.83 -2.42
CA SER A 747 -19.20 -58.28 -2.58
C SER A 747 -18.05 -58.91 -3.36
N TYR A 748 -17.71 -60.15 -3.03
CA TYR A 748 -16.70 -60.95 -3.71
C TYR A 748 -17.22 -62.38 -3.93
N SER A 749 -17.00 -62.92 -5.13
CA SER A 749 -17.18 -64.32 -5.45
C SER A 749 -16.04 -64.82 -6.33
N SER A 750 -15.51 -66.01 -6.06
CA SER A 750 -14.52 -66.68 -6.90
C SER A 750 -14.89 -68.15 -7.05
N HIS A 751 -14.88 -68.63 -8.28
CA HIS A 751 -15.14 -70.02 -8.65
C HIS A 751 -13.93 -70.59 -9.38
N HIS A 752 -13.28 -71.60 -8.79
CA HIS A 752 -12.18 -72.34 -9.40
C HIS A 752 -12.59 -73.79 -9.65
N GLU A 753 -12.26 -74.29 -10.83
CA GLU A 753 -12.52 -75.66 -11.24
C GLU A 753 -11.33 -76.22 -12.01
N LEU A 754 -10.69 -77.25 -11.45
CA LEU A 754 -9.63 -78.04 -12.08
C LEU A 754 -10.13 -79.45 -12.34
N ASN A 755 -10.13 -79.87 -13.60
CA ASN A 755 -10.45 -81.23 -14.00
C ASN A 755 -9.21 -81.89 -14.61
N VAL A 756 -8.71 -82.95 -13.99
CA VAL A 756 -7.56 -83.74 -14.48
C VAL A 756 -8.02 -85.11 -14.90
N SER A 757 -7.56 -85.57 -16.06
CA SER A 757 -7.73 -86.95 -16.53
C SER A 757 -6.37 -87.62 -16.65
N VAL A 758 -6.17 -88.69 -15.89
CA VAL A 758 -4.96 -89.52 -15.98
C VAL A 758 -5.36 -90.90 -16.45
N SER A 759 -4.67 -91.40 -17.48
CA SER A 759 -4.74 -92.80 -17.87
C SER A 759 -3.37 -93.45 -17.70
N GLY A 760 -3.38 -94.66 -17.13
CA GLY A 760 -2.15 -95.42 -16.89
C GLY A 760 -2.41 -96.92 -16.96
N PRO A 761 -1.38 -97.74 -17.21
CA PRO A 761 -1.52 -99.18 -17.09
C PRO A 761 -1.64 -99.56 -15.62
N GLU A 762 -2.60 -100.40 -15.29
CA GLU A 762 -2.69 -101.01 -13.97
C GLU A 762 -2.64 -102.53 -14.11
N GLU A 763 -1.75 -103.15 -13.35
CA GLU A 763 -1.65 -104.60 -13.26
C GLU A 763 -2.21 -105.04 -11.90
N ASP A 764 -3.46 -105.47 -11.88
CA ASP A 764 -4.03 -106.09 -10.67
C ASP A 764 -3.61 -107.56 -10.62
N ARG A 765 -3.17 -108.01 -9.43
CA ARG A 765 -2.61 -109.34 -9.20
C ARG A 765 -3.40 -110.05 -8.12
N ASP A 766 -3.68 -111.34 -8.33
CA ASP A 766 -4.36 -112.14 -7.31
C ASP A 766 -3.46 -112.35 -6.08
N TRP A 767 -4.04 -112.94 -5.04
CA TRP A 767 -3.33 -113.29 -3.81
C TRP A 767 -2.14 -114.24 -4.02
N THR A 768 -1.98 -114.82 -5.21
CA THR A 768 -0.83 -115.65 -5.61
C THR A 768 0.23 -114.86 -6.40
N GLY A 769 -0.01 -113.58 -6.69
CA GLY A 769 0.87 -112.70 -7.44
C GLY A 769 0.70 -112.77 -8.96
N ARG A 770 -0.31 -113.49 -9.46
CA ARG A 770 -0.59 -113.60 -10.90
C ARG A 770 -1.41 -112.40 -11.37
N ILE A 771 -0.97 -111.75 -12.45
CA ILE A 771 -1.73 -110.67 -13.09
C ILE A 771 -3.09 -111.22 -13.53
N ILE A 772 -4.16 -110.67 -13.00
CA ILE A 772 -5.54 -110.99 -13.36
C ILE A 772 -6.10 -109.97 -14.37
N CYS A 773 -5.60 -108.73 -14.35
CA CYS A 773 -5.96 -107.67 -15.28
C CYS A 773 -4.73 -106.78 -15.57
N SER A 774 -4.48 -106.46 -16.85
CA SER A 774 -3.48 -105.47 -17.28
C SER A 774 -4.10 -104.54 -18.32
N GLU A 775 -4.98 -103.65 -17.88
CA GLU A 775 -5.62 -102.67 -18.75
C GLU A 775 -5.35 -101.24 -18.28
N THR A 776 -5.75 -100.28 -19.11
CA THR A 776 -5.62 -98.87 -18.77
C THR A 776 -6.75 -98.45 -17.83
N TYR A 777 -6.43 -97.91 -16.66
CA TYR A 777 -7.43 -97.21 -15.85
C TYR A 777 -7.57 -95.78 -16.36
N THR A 778 -8.75 -95.17 -16.18
CA THR A 778 -8.90 -93.72 -16.32
C THR A 778 -9.38 -93.15 -15.00
N ARG A 779 -8.61 -92.21 -14.45
CA ARG A 779 -8.95 -91.45 -13.27
C ARG A 779 -9.32 -90.03 -13.67
N PHE A 780 -10.53 -89.63 -13.35
CA PHE A 780 -10.97 -88.24 -13.41
C PHE A 780 -10.91 -87.66 -12.00
N GLN A 781 -10.20 -86.54 -11.86
CA GLN A 781 -10.17 -85.79 -10.62
C GLN A 781 -10.72 -84.40 -10.92
N GLY A 782 -11.91 -84.11 -10.38
CA GLY A 782 -12.49 -82.77 -10.36
C GLY A 782 -12.22 -82.13 -9.02
N ASP A 783 -11.72 -80.90 -9.03
CA ASP A 783 -11.44 -80.11 -7.85
C ASP A 783 -12.10 -78.75 -8.04
N LYS A 784 -13.16 -78.49 -7.28
CA LYS A 784 -13.92 -77.24 -7.35
C LYS A 784 -13.76 -76.48 -6.05
N SER A 785 -13.49 -75.19 -6.11
CA SER A 785 -13.56 -74.30 -4.94
C SER A 785 -14.43 -73.09 -5.24
N VAL A 786 -15.25 -72.71 -4.27
CA VAL A 786 -16.09 -71.51 -4.31
C VAL A 786 -15.78 -70.69 -3.08
N GLU A 787 -15.43 -69.44 -3.29
CA GLU A 787 -15.11 -68.47 -2.25
C GLU A 787 -16.04 -67.26 -2.36
N GLU A 788 -16.82 -66.97 -1.32
CA GLU A 788 -17.81 -65.87 -1.33
C GLU A 788 -17.74 -65.02 -0.05
N GLY A 789 -18.05 -63.72 -0.15
CA GLY A 789 -18.15 -62.81 0.99
C GLY A 789 -18.77 -61.46 0.66
N GLU A 790 -19.31 -60.78 1.68
CA GLU A 790 -19.90 -59.43 1.58
C GLU A 790 -19.44 -58.55 2.75
N SER A 791 -19.40 -57.22 2.55
CA SER A 791 -19.04 -56.24 3.58
C SER A 791 -19.80 -54.92 3.45
N HIS A 792 -20.11 -54.31 4.59
CA HIS A 792 -20.74 -52.99 4.71
C HIS A 792 -19.87 -52.00 5.50
N GLU A 793 -18.57 -52.30 5.66
CA GLU A 793 -17.65 -51.40 6.37
C GLU A 793 -17.44 -50.09 5.60
N SER A 794 -17.21 -49.00 6.32
CA SER A 794 -17.01 -47.67 5.72
C SER A 794 -15.77 -47.61 4.84
N ALA A 795 -15.91 -47.13 3.60
CA ALA A 795 -14.79 -46.80 2.74
C ALA A 795 -14.20 -45.41 3.06
N GLY A 796 -12.88 -45.34 3.24
CA GLY A 796 -12.14 -44.09 3.41
C GLY A 796 -11.58 -43.61 2.07
N GLY A 797 -11.68 -42.32 1.76
CA GLY A 797 -11.17 -41.79 0.51
C GLY A 797 -11.42 -40.31 0.29
N ALA A 798 -11.05 -39.83 -0.90
CA ALA A 798 -11.22 -38.44 -1.29
C ALA A 798 -11.36 -38.28 -2.81
N VAL A 799 -12.00 -37.18 -3.21
CA VAL A 799 -12.02 -36.67 -4.58
C VAL A 799 -11.13 -35.43 -4.62
N GLN A 800 -10.06 -35.43 -5.42
CA GLN A 800 -9.05 -34.38 -5.45
C GLN A 800 -8.74 -33.94 -6.88
N PHE A 801 -8.45 -32.66 -7.10
CA PHE A 801 -7.99 -32.18 -8.40
C PHE A 801 -6.46 -32.04 -8.43
N ARG A 802 -5.79 -32.73 -9.36
CA ARG A 802 -4.33 -32.63 -9.57
C ARG A 802 -4.00 -32.79 -11.06
N ASP A 803 -3.02 -32.03 -11.54
CA ASP A 803 -2.48 -32.15 -12.90
C ASP A 803 -3.53 -32.12 -14.04
N GLY A 804 -4.57 -31.29 -13.89
CA GLY A 804 -5.63 -31.17 -14.90
C GLY A 804 -6.65 -32.30 -14.88
N LYS A 805 -6.69 -33.10 -13.81
CA LYS A 805 -7.60 -34.24 -13.65
C LYS A 805 -8.20 -34.30 -12.25
N TRP A 806 -9.40 -34.84 -12.15
CA TRP A 806 -10.01 -35.25 -10.90
C TRP A 806 -9.61 -36.69 -10.59
N ILE A 807 -8.99 -36.89 -9.44
CA ILE A 807 -8.60 -38.18 -8.88
C ILE A 807 -9.65 -38.57 -7.85
N VAL A 808 -10.41 -39.62 -8.14
CA VAL A 808 -11.35 -40.26 -7.21
C VAL A 808 -10.63 -41.48 -6.66
N ASN A 809 -10.35 -41.50 -5.35
CA ASN A 809 -9.63 -42.59 -4.72
C ASN A 809 -10.26 -42.95 -3.38
N PHE A 810 -10.84 -44.16 -3.32
CA PHE A 810 -11.43 -44.73 -2.12
C PHE A 810 -10.85 -46.11 -1.86
N GLY A 811 -10.29 -46.31 -0.67
CA GLY A 811 -10.00 -47.64 -0.16
C GLY A 811 -11.31 -48.27 0.26
N GLY A 812 -11.69 -49.39 -0.35
CA GLY A 812 -12.90 -50.08 0.07
C GLY A 812 -12.64 -51.07 1.19
N PRO A 813 -13.71 -51.74 1.61
CA PRO A 813 -13.73 -52.50 2.84
C PRO A 813 -12.94 -53.81 2.72
N THR A 814 -12.60 -54.39 3.87
CA THR A 814 -12.11 -55.76 3.90
C THR A 814 -13.30 -56.71 3.80
N ILE A 815 -13.30 -57.60 2.81
CA ILE A 815 -14.31 -58.63 2.61
C ILE A 815 -13.78 -59.92 3.22
N PHE A 816 -14.46 -60.43 4.24
CA PHE A 816 -14.16 -61.76 4.79
C PHE A 816 -14.91 -62.81 3.99
N THR A 817 -14.16 -63.74 3.40
CA THR A 817 -14.70 -64.76 2.50
C THR A 817 -14.77 -66.13 3.17
N GLN A 818 -15.63 -67.00 2.66
CA GLN A 818 -15.68 -68.43 3.03
C GLN A 818 -15.40 -69.28 1.81
N ASP A 819 -14.38 -70.14 1.91
CA ASP A 819 -14.00 -71.08 0.84
C ASP A 819 -14.57 -72.48 1.12
N THR A 820 -15.31 -72.99 0.14
CA THR A 820 -15.81 -74.37 0.09
C THR A 820 -15.17 -75.10 -1.08
N ARG A 821 -14.35 -76.10 -0.76
CA ARG A 821 -13.70 -76.97 -1.75
C ARG A 821 -14.34 -78.35 -1.80
N THR A 822 -14.67 -78.81 -3.00
CA THR A 822 -15.19 -80.14 -3.30
C THR A 822 -14.20 -80.88 -4.20
N LEU A 823 -13.55 -81.90 -3.65
CA LEU A 823 -12.70 -82.80 -4.42
C LEU A 823 -13.50 -84.05 -4.78
N SER A 824 -13.64 -84.34 -6.07
CA SER A 824 -14.33 -85.52 -6.60
C SER A 824 -13.36 -86.35 -7.42
N ILE A 825 -13.10 -87.58 -6.99
CA ILE A 825 -12.32 -88.56 -7.73
C ILE A 825 -13.27 -89.62 -8.27
N ILE A 826 -13.27 -89.80 -9.59
CA ILE A 826 -14.00 -90.84 -10.29
C ILE A 826 -12.96 -91.73 -10.95
N GLU A 827 -12.82 -92.95 -10.45
CA GLU A 827 -11.96 -93.97 -11.04
C GLU A 827 -12.82 -94.95 -11.83
N SER A 828 -12.44 -95.16 -13.10
CA SER A 828 -13.10 -96.10 -14.00
C SER A 828 -12.10 -97.17 -14.41
N TYR A 829 -12.40 -98.40 -14.02
CA TYR A 829 -11.62 -99.58 -14.35
C TYR A 829 -12.34 -100.38 -15.43
N PRO A 830 -11.71 -100.72 -16.57
CA PRO A 830 -12.36 -101.57 -17.57
C PRO A 830 -12.73 -102.96 -17.02
N CYS A 831 -11.91 -103.48 -16.11
CA CYS A 831 -12.05 -104.80 -15.51
C CYS A 831 -13.12 -104.88 -14.39
N HIS A 832 -13.62 -103.73 -13.89
CA HIS A 832 -14.67 -103.68 -12.88
C HIS A 832 -15.80 -102.76 -13.36
N THR A 833 -17.04 -103.26 -13.36
CA THR A 833 -18.23 -102.46 -13.71
C THR A 833 -18.59 -101.40 -12.67
N ALA A 834 -17.74 -101.16 -11.67
CA ALA A 834 -17.96 -100.18 -10.61
C ALA A 834 -17.14 -98.92 -10.89
N GLN A 835 -17.81 -97.76 -10.91
CA GLN A 835 -17.17 -96.46 -10.78
C GLN A 835 -17.05 -96.16 -9.29
N ASP A 836 -15.83 -95.95 -8.81
CA ASP A 836 -15.62 -95.48 -7.45
C ASP A 836 -15.63 -93.95 -7.48
N VAL A 837 -16.67 -93.37 -6.87
CA VAL A 837 -16.83 -91.93 -6.73
C VAL A 837 -16.57 -91.56 -5.28
N ASN A 838 -15.42 -90.94 -5.03
CA ASN A 838 -15.08 -90.39 -3.73
C ASN A 838 -15.17 -88.86 -3.81
N SER A 839 -16.15 -88.28 -3.10
CA SER A 839 -16.27 -86.83 -2.96
C SER A 839 -15.99 -86.42 -1.52
N VAL A 840 -15.08 -85.47 -1.34
CA VAL A 840 -14.76 -84.86 -0.04
C VAL A 840 -15.00 -83.36 -0.15
N GLN A 841 -15.88 -82.85 0.71
CA GLN A 841 -16.07 -81.41 0.89
C GLN A 841 -15.31 -80.94 2.12
N THR A 842 -14.54 -79.86 1.95
CA THR A 842 -13.83 -79.20 3.03
C THR A 842 -14.16 -77.71 3.00
N THR A 843 -14.52 -77.17 4.16
CA THR A 843 -14.60 -75.72 4.37
C THR A 843 -13.28 -75.24 4.96
N ALA A 844 -12.63 -74.29 4.31
CA ALA A 844 -11.34 -73.74 4.76
C ALA A 844 -11.53 -72.56 5.72
N ARG A 845 -10.41 -71.98 6.17
CA ARG A 845 -10.38 -70.80 7.04
C ARG A 845 -10.75 -69.55 6.24
N PRO A 846 -11.38 -68.54 6.87
CA PRO A 846 -11.72 -67.30 6.18
C PRO A 846 -10.48 -66.59 5.64
N SER A 847 -10.55 -66.14 4.38
CA SER A 847 -9.61 -65.21 3.75
C SER A 847 -10.11 -63.77 3.93
N SER A 848 -9.27 -62.81 3.56
CA SER A 848 -9.65 -61.41 3.48
C SER A 848 -9.23 -60.84 2.13
N GLU A 849 -10.15 -60.23 1.40
CA GLU A 849 -9.89 -59.52 0.14
C GLU A 849 -10.22 -58.04 0.29
N GLY A 850 -9.42 -57.16 -0.30
CA GLY A 850 -9.66 -55.71 -0.28
C GLY A 850 -10.05 -55.21 -1.67
N VAL A 851 -11.21 -54.56 -1.78
CA VAL A 851 -11.68 -53.97 -3.04
C VAL A 851 -11.55 -52.45 -2.93
N GLY A 852 -10.71 -51.82 -3.75
CA GLY A 852 -10.58 -50.35 -3.82
C GLY A 852 -11.17 -49.78 -5.11
N LEU A 853 -11.37 -48.45 -5.14
CA LEU A 853 -11.80 -47.70 -6.32
C LEU A 853 -10.82 -46.56 -6.59
N TYR A 854 -10.27 -46.55 -7.81
CA TYR A 854 -9.44 -45.47 -8.32
C TYR A 854 -9.92 -45.07 -9.73
N ALA A 855 -10.20 -43.79 -9.93
CA ALA A 855 -10.54 -43.23 -11.23
C ALA A 855 -9.85 -41.88 -11.45
N GLU A 856 -9.36 -41.68 -12.67
CA GLU A 856 -8.88 -40.38 -13.17
C GLU A 856 -9.88 -39.83 -14.18
N VAL A 857 -10.56 -38.75 -13.81
CA VAL A 857 -11.57 -38.09 -14.63
C VAL A 857 -10.98 -36.81 -15.20
N SER A 858 -10.96 -36.69 -16.52
CA SER A 858 -10.52 -35.46 -17.19
C SER A 858 -11.54 -34.35 -16.97
N GLY A 859 -11.09 -33.16 -16.59
CA GLY A 859 -11.96 -32.02 -16.34
C GLY A 859 -11.16 -30.79 -15.98
N ASP A 860 -11.84 -29.65 -15.85
CA ASP A 860 -11.21 -28.45 -15.31
C ASP A 860 -11.38 -28.38 -13.79
N ALA A 861 -10.60 -27.52 -13.13
CA ALA A 861 -10.75 -27.24 -11.71
C ALA A 861 -12.13 -26.64 -11.38
N ASN A 862 -12.87 -26.20 -12.41
CA ASN A 862 -14.15 -25.53 -12.27
C ASN A 862 -15.38 -26.43 -12.31
N THR A 863 -15.17 -27.70 -12.55
CA THR A 863 -16.22 -28.69 -12.76
C THR A 863 -17.03 -28.89 -11.48
N THR A 864 -18.36 -28.73 -11.59
CA THR A 864 -19.31 -28.88 -10.46
C THR A 864 -20.04 -30.22 -10.45
N ALA A 865 -19.78 -31.07 -11.44
CA ALA A 865 -20.47 -32.33 -11.67
C ALA A 865 -19.55 -33.32 -12.41
N LEU A 866 -19.41 -34.54 -11.91
CA LEU A 866 -18.62 -35.61 -12.53
C LEU A 866 -19.54 -36.81 -12.78
N HIS A 867 -19.78 -37.13 -14.05
CA HIS A 867 -20.61 -38.25 -14.44
C HIS A 867 -19.94 -39.04 -15.56
N GLY A 868 -19.86 -40.37 -15.42
CA GLY A 868 -19.32 -41.22 -16.47
C GLY A 868 -18.80 -42.57 -15.97
N THR A 869 -18.07 -43.24 -16.85
CA THR A 869 -17.37 -44.50 -16.55
C THR A 869 -15.90 -44.40 -16.91
N SER A 870 -15.06 -45.17 -16.22
CA SER A 870 -13.63 -45.32 -16.50
C SER A 870 -13.20 -46.77 -16.34
N LYS A 871 -12.08 -47.11 -17.00
CA LYS A 871 -11.42 -48.40 -16.80
C LYS A 871 -10.77 -48.43 -15.42
N GLY A 872 -10.94 -49.51 -14.67
CA GLY A 872 -10.24 -49.70 -13.41
C GLY A 872 -8.80 -50.23 -13.59
N PRO A 873 -8.05 -50.35 -12.49
CA PRO A 873 -6.63 -50.69 -12.51
C PRO A 873 -6.32 -52.14 -12.94
N GLU A 874 -7.30 -53.04 -12.95
CA GLU A 874 -7.12 -54.47 -13.25
C GLU A 874 -7.41 -54.82 -14.73
N ASP A 875 -7.66 -53.81 -15.56
CA ASP A 875 -8.00 -53.98 -16.98
C ASP A 875 -6.77 -54.43 -17.81
N GLY A 876 -6.52 -55.75 -17.82
CA GLY A 876 -5.57 -56.44 -18.66
C GLY A 876 -5.95 -57.90 -18.88
N GLY A 877 -5.97 -58.36 -20.15
CA GLY A 877 -6.35 -59.73 -20.50
C GLY A 877 -7.87 -59.94 -20.64
N ASP A 878 -8.39 -61.06 -20.16
CA ASP A 878 -9.82 -61.44 -20.14
C ASP A 878 -10.57 -60.88 -18.90
N THR A 879 -10.19 -59.68 -18.47
CA THR A 879 -10.73 -58.96 -17.31
C THR A 879 -11.60 -57.81 -17.78
N THR A 880 -12.78 -57.63 -17.20
CA THR A 880 -13.58 -56.40 -17.32
C THR A 880 -13.62 -55.70 -15.97
N ASP A 881 -13.00 -54.52 -15.86
CA ASP A 881 -12.96 -53.68 -14.66
C ASP A 881 -13.52 -52.29 -15.00
N VAL A 882 -14.73 -52.01 -14.51
CA VAL A 882 -15.49 -50.79 -14.82
C VAL A 882 -15.75 -50.01 -13.53
N VAL A 883 -15.38 -48.73 -13.54
CA VAL A 883 -15.70 -47.78 -12.47
C VAL A 883 -16.74 -46.77 -12.98
N THR A 884 -17.86 -46.63 -12.29
CA THR A 884 -18.92 -45.64 -12.56
C THR A 884 -18.91 -44.55 -11.49
N TYR A 885 -19.04 -43.29 -11.91
CA TYR A 885 -19.10 -42.15 -10.99
C TYR A 885 -20.24 -41.20 -11.38
N ASP A 886 -21.03 -40.78 -10.40
CA ASP A 886 -22.14 -39.83 -10.50
C ASP A 886 -22.11 -38.87 -9.30
N LEU A 887 -21.37 -37.77 -9.42
CA LEU A 887 -21.06 -36.84 -8.33
C LEU A 887 -21.48 -35.40 -8.64
N THR A 888 -22.00 -34.70 -7.64
CA THR A 888 -22.32 -33.27 -7.69
C THR A 888 -21.59 -32.52 -6.57
N LEU A 889 -21.03 -31.35 -6.87
CA LEU A 889 -20.35 -30.46 -5.93
C LEU A 889 -21.31 -29.35 -5.47
N LEU A 890 -21.65 -29.32 -4.17
CA LEU A 890 -22.60 -28.32 -3.65
C LEU A 890 -22.05 -26.89 -3.66
N ARG A 891 -20.76 -26.73 -3.34
CA ARG A 891 -19.99 -25.48 -3.39
C ARG A 891 -18.52 -25.85 -3.21
N ARG A 892 -17.60 -25.06 -3.75
CA ARG A 892 -16.16 -25.26 -3.56
C ARG A 892 -15.67 -24.80 -2.20
#